data_AF-A0A925IHC7-F1
#
_entry.id   AF-A0A925IHC7-F1
#
_cell.length_a   1.000
_cell.length_b   1.000
_cell.length_c   1.000
_cell.angle_alpha   90.00
_cell.angle_beta   90.00
_cell.angle_gamma   90.00
#
_symmetry.space_group_name_H-M   'P 1'
#
loop_
_entity.id
_entity.type
_entity.pdbx_description
1 polymer ?
#
loop_
_entity_poly.entity_id
_entity_poly.type
_entity_poly.pdbx_seq_one_letter_code
_entity_poly.pdbx_strand_id
1 'polypeptide(L)'
;MRKSVALMGIFAILLFGLTVNAQEVITLRLLVQDFALSDPSVDQIFDRFEQENSGLRLEVVSDQGRSIAPPESAAAIPTYLSDFESQVTQADVIYVNSNSLNVEATQAGYVLNLAPLTAQDAALNVADFYPPAWESFQWDGGVWALPVSYSSIALLYNTVDFDAAGLTYPDESWTLTELENAARALSAANDGAPGLSFPLTTALGRVVRSLLGEGVYDETVIPSVPDYSRPELVDLIERLAQMKQDGVLITPSPFEAPPETPLFINNAFFATFNDAYQIAPLPGGTSSLIVGGFAVSRGTLHPEAAYRLARFLTAYPVLTDAGTPARASIVGTEQDRSTFMIDAFPEVFDQINSLAYSSSELRFSSYLNPILSRVQGGASAAELLSSAQAEITTQLNTLYAARDTVEIHVATPSPQVELPVGEVPLSFGIVSNLSPFPTQGRWTDLANEFADADPQIGEVTLDVSFGSGLEDMTSRFDCFYLPSNVVPSADLELLLSVDPLLQADPNFNADDFVGEVLSQVSREGRTWAVPLTILPEVMWYRTTAFEQAGLPAPEGGWTITDFTAALQVFTNDEAPVVTNYGYTDTGVLLLIAAYGGLPLDFRTDPPTVNFDDPATIDAIRQVLDLAKNGQMRYDALLIFSSGSGVTEIILSPLDDSNSRFGTLVTMGGGGGEEFRITTYPQGSQYTGIAYDVGGAYISANTQNPEGCYRFISFIAAHPDLFTSMPPYVSQINSPEVLASRGTEAVAFFNTFVDLLAQPETIEFLGGFNNGLSPLPYWLDRAFDRYVLENADLEAELLIAQGFADDYLACLAELDAPLETTSFDPRNRECAQTADATVFDY
;
A
#
# COMPACT_ATOMS: atom_id res chain seq x y z
N MET A 1 -65.09 -24.39 -77.20
CA MET A 1 -64.67 -23.23 -76.37
C MET A 1 -64.24 -23.73 -74.99
N ARG A 2 -63.41 -22.96 -74.28
CA ARG A 2 -62.71 -23.26 -73.02
C ARG A 2 -61.51 -24.22 -73.12
N LYS A 3 -60.34 -23.71 -72.72
CA LYS A 3 -59.06 -24.39 -72.46
C LYS A 3 -58.91 -24.62 -70.95
N SER A 4 -58.03 -25.56 -70.57
CA SER A 4 -57.12 -25.65 -69.40
C SER A 4 -56.91 -27.14 -69.12
N VAL A 5 -55.80 -27.82 -69.42
CA VAL A 5 -54.37 -27.53 -69.15
C VAL A 5 -54.13 -27.29 -67.66
N ALA A 6 -53.25 -27.99 -66.94
CA ALA A 6 -52.61 -29.31 -66.99
C ALA A 6 -51.74 -29.36 -65.70
N LEU A 7 -51.64 -30.50 -65.02
CA LEU A 7 -50.85 -30.63 -63.80
C LEU A 7 -49.35 -30.56 -64.09
N MET A 8 -48.60 -29.83 -63.26
CA MET A 8 -47.16 -30.04 -63.08
C MET A 8 -46.81 -29.69 -61.62
N GLY A 9 -46.18 -30.62 -60.90
CA GLY A 9 -45.83 -30.44 -59.49
C GLY A 9 -44.45 -29.83 -59.31
N ILE A 10 -44.28 -29.05 -58.25
CA ILE A 10 -42.97 -28.64 -57.72
C ILE A 10 -42.98 -28.97 -56.22
N PHE A 11 -42.01 -29.77 -55.79
CA PHE A 11 -41.77 -30.08 -54.38
C PHE A 11 -40.98 -28.91 -53.77
N ALA A 12 -41.61 -28.10 -52.93
CA ALA A 12 -40.93 -27.06 -52.18
C ALA A 12 -40.45 -27.63 -50.84
N ILE A 13 -39.13 -27.81 -50.69
CA ILE A 13 -38.51 -28.12 -49.41
C ILE A 13 -38.53 -26.83 -48.58
N LEU A 14 -39.42 -26.78 -47.59
CA LEU A 14 -39.42 -25.75 -46.55
C LEU A 14 -38.21 -25.98 -45.63
N LEU A 15 -37.08 -25.35 -45.95
CA LEU A 15 -36.09 -25.02 -44.92
C LEU A 15 -36.76 -24.03 -43.97
N PHE A 16 -37.21 -24.52 -42.81
CA PHE A 16 -37.34 -23.67 -41.64
C PHE A 16 -35.93 -23.21 -41.26
N GLY A 17 -35.60 -21.98 -41.64
CA GLY A 17 -34.49 -21.27 -41.03
C GLY A 17 -34.81 -21.10 -39.55
N LEU A 18 -34.16 -21.90 -38.70
CA LEU A 18 -34.01 -21.56 -37.30
C LEU A 18 -33.13 -20.32 -37.24
N THR A 19 -33.76 -19.14 -37.27
CA THR A 19 -33.12 -17.93 -36.76
C THR A 19 -32.92 -18.16 -35.28
N VAL A 20 -31.75 -18.68 -34.92
CA VAL A 20 -31.17 -18.45 -33.60
C VAL A 20 -31.06 -16.94 -33.49
N ASN A 21 -31.97 -16.32 -32.74
CA ASN A 21 -31.70 -14.99 -32.23
C ASN A 21 -30.47 -15.16 -31.35
N ALA A 22 -29.32 -14.68 -31.82
CA ALA A 22 -28.20 -14.44 -30.93
C ALA A 22 -28.73 -13.53 -29.84
N GLN A 23 -28.74 -14.04 -28.62
CA GLN A 23 -29.15 -13.27 -27.45
C GLN A 23 -28.06 -12.21 -27.26
N GLU A 24 -28.44 -10.93 -27.34
CA GLU A 24 -27.51 -9.83 -27.20
C GLU A 24 -26.81 -9.96 -25.83
N VAL A 25 -25.49 -10.12 -25.87
CA VAL A 25 -24.68 -10.35 -24.68
C VAL A 25 -24.40 -8.99 -24.04
N ILE A 26 -24.82 -8.84 -22.79
CA ILE A 26 -24.60 -7.62 -22.01
C ILE A 26 -23.32 -7.81 -21.20
N THR A 27 -22.27 -7.06 -21.52
CA THR A 27 -21.09 -6.94 -20.66
C THR A 27 -21.36 -5.88 -19.60
N LEU A 28 -21.31 -6.26 -18.32
CA LEU A 28 -21.31 -5.36 -17.18
C LEU A 28 -19.87 -5.10 -16.76
N ARG A 29 -19.55 -3.85 -16.45
CA ARG A 29 -18.26 -3.49 -15.85
C ARG A 29 -18.38 -3.55 -14.32
N LEU A 30 -17.39 -4.14 -13.66
CA LEU A 30 -17.33 -4.30 -12.21
C LEU A 30 -16.02 -3.72 -11.67
N LEU A 31 -16.09 -2.71 -10.81
CA LEU A 31 -14.92 -2.15 -10.13
C LEU A 31 -14.75 -2.78 -8.74
N VAL A 32 -13.58 -3.38 -8.50
CA VAL A 32 -13.18 -4.01 -7.22
C VAL A 32 -11.89 -3.39 -6.68
N GLN A 33 -11.57 -3.66 -5.42
CA GLN A 33 -10.30 -3.25 -4.82
C GLN A 33 -9.14 -4.05 -5.41
N ASP A 34 -7.99 -3.41 -5.67
CA ASP A 34 -6.84 -4.02 -6.34
C ASP A 34 -6.37 -5.33 -5.66
N PHE A 35 -6.28 -5.36 -4.33
CA PHE A 35 -5.88 -6.57 -3.59
C PHE A 35 -6.83 -7.76 -3.82
N ALA A 36 -8.11 -7.54 -4.12
CA ALA A 36 -9.06 -8.62 -4.34
C ALA A 36 -8.73 -9.41 -5.62
N LEU A 37 -8.02 -8.79 -6.57
CA LEU A 37 -7.55 -9.45 -7.80
C LEU A 37 -6.28 -10.29 -7.58
N SER A 38 -5.57 -10.11 -6.46
CA SER A 38 -4.43 -10.97 -6.09
C SER A 38 -4.85 -12.36 -5.56
N ASP A 39 -6.15 -12.61 -5.41
CA ASP A 39 -6.68 -13.89 -4.96
C ASP A 39 -7.13 -14.76 -6.14
N PRO A 40 -6.45 -15.88 -6.45
CA PRO A 40 -6.76 -16.71 -7.62
C PRO A 40 -8.11 -17.46 -7.52
N SER A 41 -8.83 -17.37 -6.39
CA SER A 41 -10.21 -17.85 -6.29
C SER A 41 -11.25 -16.86 -6.84
N VAL A 42 -10.88 -15.59 -7.02
CA VAL A 42 -11.82 -14.52 -7.41
C VAL A 42 -12.29 -14.64 -8.86
N ASP A 43 -11.45 -15.06 -9.79
CA ASP A 43 -11.88 -15.36 -11.17
C ASP A 43 -12.98 -16.44 -11.22
N GLN A 44 -12.91 -17.44 -10.33
CA GLN A 44 -13.90 -18.52 -10.25
C GLN A 44 -15.27 -18.02 -9.76
N ILE A 45 -15.32 -16.87 -9.08
CA ILE A 45 -16.54 -16.19 -8.64
C ILE A 45 -17.20 -15.51 -9.85
N PHE A 46 -16.40 -14.83 -10.68
CA PHE A 46 -16.86 -14.15 -11.89
C PHE A 46 -17.33 -15.15 -12.96
N ASP A 47 -16.55 -16.20 -13.22
CA ASP A 47 -16.93 -17.33 -14.08
C ASP A 47 -18.28 -17.92 -13.69
N ARG A 48 -18.50 -18.11 -12.38
CA ARG A 48 -19.76 -18.65 -11.85
C ARG A 48 -20.94 -17.71 -12.11
N PHE A 49 -20.75 -16.40 -11.94
CA PHE A 49 -21.78 -15.42 -12.26
C PHE A 49 -22.21 -15.52 -13.73
N GLU A 50 -21.24 -15.60 -14.65
CA GLU A 50 -21.53 -15.72 -16.09
C GLU A 50 -22.22 -17.04 -16.46
N GLN A 51 -21.82 -18.14 -15.83
CA GLN A 51 -22.41 -19.46 -16.03
C GLN A 51 -23.86 -19.52 -15.52
N GLU A 52 -24.15 -18.89 -14.38
CA GLU A 52 -25.50 -18.76 -13.82
C GLU A 52 -26.39 -17.77 -14.60
N ASN A 53 -25.79 -16.83 -15.34
CA ASN A 53 -26.49 -15.76 -16.05
C ASN A 53 -26.21 -15.77 -17.55
N SER A 54 -26.72 -16.78 -18.26
CA SER A 54 -26.61 -16.89 -19.72
C SER A 54 -27.05 -15.61 -20.44
N GLY A 55 -26.08 -14.88 -21.01
CA GLY A 55 -26.28 -13.58 -21.67
C GLY A 55 -25.70 -12.37 -20.94
N LEU A 56 -25.13 -12.55 -19.73
CA LEU A 56 -24.29 -11.55 -19.07
C LEU A 56 -22.81 -11.91 -19.18
N ARG A 57 -21.95 -10.90 -19.28
CA ARG A 57 -20.49 -10.99 -19.15
C ARG A 57 -19.98 -9.97 -18.15
N LEU A 58 -18.79 -10.21 -17.61
CA LEU A 58 -18.09 -9.29 -16.71
C LEU A 58 -16.82 -8.76 -17.37
N GLU A 59 -16.60 -7.45 -17.27
CA GLU A 59 -15.29 -6.83 -17.44
C GLU A 59 -14.91 -6.24 -16.08
N VAL A 60 -13.85 -6.78 -15.48
CA VAL A 60 -13.41 -6.39 -14.14
C VAL A 60 -12.38 -5.27 -14.27
N VAL A 61 -12.51 -4.26 -13.42
CA VAL A 61 -11.65 -3.09 -13.36
C VAL A 61 -11.15 -2.94 -11.93
N SER A 62 -9.85 -2.68 -11.76
CA SER A 62 -9.25 -2.39 -10.47
C SER A 62 -9.48 -0.92 -10.06
N ASP A 63 -9.69 -0.68 -8.76
CA ASP A 63 -9.67 0.67 -8.17
C ASP A 63 -8.26 1.31 -8.14
N GLN A 64 -7.21 0.54 -8.47
CA GLN A 64 -5.81 0.95 -8.49
C GLN A 64 -5.32 1.45 -7.12
N GLY A 65 -5.86 0.86 -6.03
CA GLY A 65 -5.60 1.26 -4.66
C GLY A 65 -6.17 2.63 -4.27
N ARG A 66 -7.06 3.22 -5.10
CA ARG A 66 -7.59 4.56 -4.87
C ARG A 66 -8.74 4.56 -3.85
N SER A 67 -8.40 4.81 -2.59
CA SER A 67 -9.39 5.08 -1.55
C SER A 67 -10.00 6.49 -1.71
N ILE A 68 -11.33 6.59 -1.70
CA ILE A 68 -12.05 7.87 -1.59
C ILE A 68 -12.21 8.23 -0.10
N ALA A 69 -11.65 9.36 0.31
CA ALA A 69 -11.83 9.90 1.66
C ALA A 69 -13.16 10.69 1.78
N PRO A 70 -13.86 10.63 2.93
CA PRO A 70 -15.06 11.44 3.16
C PRO A 70 -14.72 12.94 3.20
N PRO A 71 -15.62 13.84 2.79
CA PRO A 71 -15.37 15.28 2.86
C PRO A 71 -15.33 15.76 4.32
N GLU A 72 -14.26 16.48 4.69
CA GLU A 72 -14.08 17.05 6.04
C GLU A 72 -14.41 18.55 6.14
N SER A 73 -14.68 19.22 5.02
CA SER A 73 -15.15 20.61 4.99
C SER A 73 -16.08 20.84 3.81
N ALA A 74 -16.97 21.83 3.89
CA ALA A 74 -17.85 22.14 2.76
C ALA A 74 -17.03 22.44 1.49
N ALA A 75 -15.87 23.10 1.62
CA ALA A 75 -14.96 23.36 0.51
C ALA A 75 -14.34 22.10 -0.12
N ALA A 76 -14.31 20.96 0.58
CA ALA A 76 -13.79 19.68 0.09
C ALA A 76 -14.84 18.84 -0.66
N ILE A 77 -16.13 19.16 -0.55
CA ILE A 77 -17.23 18.43 -1.22
C ILE A 77 -17.00 18.31 -2.74
N PRO A 78 -16.61 19.37 -3.49
CA PRO A 78 -16.37 19.24 -4.93
C PRO A 78 -15.25 18.26 -5.29
N THR A 79 -14.19 18.17 -4.47
CA THR A 79 -13.09 17.21 -4.68
C THR A 79 -13.59 15.78 -4.46
N TYR A 80 -14.23 15.52 -3.32
CA TYR A 80 -14.85 14.23 -3.02
C TYR A 80 -15.80 13.76 -4.14
N LEU A 81 -16.65 14.65 -4.67
CA LEU A 81 -17.55 14.31 -5.77
C LEU A 81 -16.81 14.04 -7.09
N SER A 82 -15.73 14.77 -7.37
CA SER A 82 -14.87 14.50 -8.54
C SER A 82 -14.19 13.12 -8.44
N ASP A 83 -13.71 12.76 -7.25
CA ASP A 83 -13.06 11.46 -7.01
C ASP A 83 -14.10 10.32 -7.11
N PHE A 84 -15.28 10.51 -6.53
CA PHE A 84 -16.39 9.56 -6.62
C PHE A 84 -16.95 9.42 -8.05
N GLU A 85 -17.06 10.52 -8.79
CA GLU A 85 -17.42 10.52 -10.21
C GLU A 85 -16.41 9.71 -11.03
N SER A 86 -15.12 9.82 -10.72
CA SER A 86 -14.07 9.07 -11.42
C SER A 86 -14.19 7.56 -11.26
N GLN A 87 -14.78 7.04 -10.16
CA GLN A 87 -15.04 5.61 -9.99
C GLN A 87 -16.40 5.18 -10.55
N VAL A 88 -17.47 5.92 -10.27
CA VAL A 88 -18.84 5.57 -10.67
C VAL A 88 -19.10 5.67 -12.17
N THR A 89 -18.20 6.31 -12.92
CA THR A 89 -18.17 6.33 -14.38
C THR A 89 -17.34 5.20 -14.99
N GLN A 90 -16.52 4.47 -14.21
CA GLN A 90 -15.76 3.33 -14.74
C GLN A 90 -16.61 2.07 -14.87
N ALA A 91 -17.52 1.80 -13.93
CA ALA A 91 -18.23 0.53 -13.85
C ALA A 91 -19.72 0.63 -13.54
N ASP A 92 -20.49 -0.38 -13.96
CA ASP A 92 -21.92 -0.52 -13.65
C ASP A 92 -22.14 -0.82 -12.16
N VAL A 93 -21.23 -1.60 -11.59
CA VAL A 93 -21.18 -1.97 -10.16
C VAL A 93 -19.82 -1.57 -9.62
N ILE A 94 -19.80 -0.84 -8.50
CA ILE A 94 -18.56 -0.35 -7.86
C ILE A 94 -18.47 -0.86 -6.43
N TYR A 95 -17.28 -1.26 -6.00
CA TYR A 95 -16.99 -1.43 -4.58
C TYR A 95 -17.13 -0.09 -3.84
N VAL A 96 -17.71 -0.13 -2.65
CA VAL A 96 -17.78 0.98 -1.71
C VAL A 96 -17.62 0.45 -0.29
N ASN A 97 -17.13 1.28 0.61
CA ASN A 97 -17.24 1.04 2.04
C ASN A 97 -17.97 2.19 2.74
N SER A 98 -18.28 2.01 4.02
CA SER A 98 -19.00 2.98 4.84
C SER A 98 -18.28 4.32 5.04
N ASN A 99 -17.00 4.43 4.66
CA ASN A 99 -16.23 5.67 4.72
C ASN A 99 -16.20 6.38 3.35
N SER A 100 -16.28 5.63 2.23
CA SER A 100 -16.25 6.20 0.87
C SER A 100 -17.62 6.60 0.34
N LEU A 101 -18.70 5.84 0.60
CA LEU A 101 -20.04 6.21 0.13
C LEU A 101 -20.77 7.12 1.13
N ASN A 102 -20.71 8.43 0.89
CA ASN A 102 -21.32 9.45 1.73
C ASN A 102 -22.57 10.10 1.10
N VAL A 103 -23.33 10.82 1.93
CA VAL A 103 -24.59 11.50 1.55
C VAL A 103 -24.43 12.44 0.37
N GLU A 104 -23.31 13.16 0.28
CA GLU A 104 -23.02 14.10 -0.81
C GLU A 104 -23.11 13.40 -2.17
N ALA A 105 -22.60 12.17 -2.30
CA ALA A 105 -22.66 11.41 -3.55
C ALA A 105 -24.08 10.93 -3.87
N THR A 106 -24.86 10.52 -2.87
CA THR A 106 -26.28 10.13 -3.06
C THR A 106 -27.18 11.32 -3.38
N GLN A 107 -26.92 12.51 -2.80
CA GLN A 107 -27.68 13.73 -3.04
C GLN A 107 -27.32 14.37 -4.38
N ALA A 108 -26.05 14.32 -4.80
CA ALA A 108 -25.64 14.64 -6.18
C ALA A 108 -26.22 13.63 -7.20
N GLY A 109 -26.54 12.41 -6.74
CA GLY A 109 -27.22 11.39 -7.53
C GLY A 109 -26.27 10.50 -8.33
N TYR A 110 -25.08 10.22 -7.82
CA TYR A 110 -24.09 9.37 -8.50
C TYR A 110 -24.47 7.87 -8.51
N VAL A 111 -25.07 7.38 -7.42
CA VAL A 111 -25.48 5.99 -7.25
C VAL A 111 -26.98 5.78 -7.42
N LEU A 112 -27.36 4.59 -7.90
CA LEU A 112 -28.75 4.17 -8.05
C LEU A 112 -29.35 3.81 -6.69
N ASN A 113 -30.53 4.36 -6.37
CA ASN A 113 -31.30 3.90 -5.20
C ASN A 113 -31.86 2.49 -5.47
N LEU A 114 -31.36 1.50 -4.75
CA LEU A 114 -31.71 0.08 -4.85
C LEU A 114 -32.98 -0.30 -4.08
N ALA A 115 -33.57 0.60 -3.28
CA ALA A 115 -34.77 0.31 -2.49
C ALA A 115 -35.94 -0.27 -3.33
N PRO A 116 -36.23 0.20 -4.56
CA PRO A 116 -37.26 -0.41 -5.40
C PRO A 116 -36.92 -1.82 -5.88
N LEU A 117 -35.63 -2.14 -6.05
CA LEU A 117 -35.16 -3.45 -6.54
C LEU A 117 -35.12 -4.48 -5.41
N THR A 118 -34.55 -4.10 -4.26
CA THR A 118 -34.53 -4.93 -3.03
C THR A 118 -35.95 -5.26 -2.54
N ALA A 119 -36.89 -4.32 -2.61
CA ALA A 119 -38.29 -4.55 -2.23
C ALA A 119 -39.05 -5.50 -3.19
N GLN A 120 -38.52 -5.76 -4.39
CA GLN A 120 -39.12 -6.66 -5.39
C GLN A 120 -38.40 -8.03 -5.47
N ASP A 121 -37.17 -8.14 -4.98
CA ASP A 121 -36.37 -9.36 -5.08
C ASP A 121 -36.66 -10.37 -3.97
N ALA A 122 -37.55 -11.32 -4.26
CA ALA A 122 -37.88 -12.43 -3.36
C ALA A 122 -36.72 -13.42 -3.11
N ALA A 123 -35.58 -13.31 -3.82
CA ALA A 123 -34.38 -14.10 -3.56
C ALA A 123 -33.40 -13.37 -2.60
N LEU A 124 -33.62 -12.08 -2.30
CA LEU A 124 -32.84 -11.37 -1.29
C LEU A 124 -33.39 -11.68 0.12
N ASN A 125 -32.76 -12.64 0.80
CA ASN A 125 -33.07 -12.90 2.20
C ASN A 125 -32.46 -11.81 3.11
N VAL A 126 -33.16 -10.68 3.30
CA VAL A 126 -32.71 -9.58 4.16
C VAL A 126 -32.48 -10.05 5.61
N ALA A 127 -33.25 -11.02 6.10
CA ALA A 127 -33.10 -11.58 7.45
C ALA A 127 -31.86 -12.48 7.64
N ASP A 128 -31.07 -12.70 6.58
CA ASP A 128 -29.75 -13.35 6.64
C ASP A 128 -28.65 -12.36 7.06
N PHE A 129 -28.87 -11.06 6.87
CA PHE A 129 -27.87 -10.04 7.18
C PHE A 129 -27.90 -9.65 8.66
N TYR A 130 -26.74 -9.32 9.21
CA TYR A 130 -26.67 -8.63 10.50
C TYR A 130 -27.34 -7.25 10.34
N PRO A 131 -28.35 -6.89 11.18
CA PRO A 131 -29.10 -5.64 11.03
C PRO A 131 -28.25 -4.37 10.88
N PRO A 132 -27.24 -4.09 11.74
CA PRO A 132 -26.41 -2.89 11.57
C PRO A 132 -25.60 -2.89 10.26
N ALA A 133 -25.17 -4.05 9.77
CA ALA A 133 -24.47 -4.15 8.48
C ALA A 133 -25.42 -3.90 7.30
N TRP A 134 -26.66 -4.41 7.36
CA TRP A 134 -27.72 -4.11 6.38
C TRP A 134 -28.08 -2.62 6.35
N GLU A 135 -28.21 -2.01 7.52
CA GLU A 135 -28.65 -0.62 7.70
C GLU A 135 -27.54 0.41 7.35
N SER A 136 -26.28 -0.01 7.26
CA SER A 136 -25.13 0.87 7.02
C SER A 136 -25.16 1.62 5.69
N PHE A 137 -25.86 1.10 4.68
CA PHE A 137 -26.06 1.76 3.37
C PHE A 137 -27.47 2.31 3.17
N GLN A 138 -28.18 2.64 4.27
CA GLN A 138 -29.56 3.13 4.24
C GLN A 138 -29.71 4.52 4.89
N TRP A 139 -30.23 5.47 4.11
CA TRP A 139 -30.58 6.82 4.55
C TRP A 139 -31.53 7.50 3.56
N ASP A 140 -32.24 8.53 4.02
CA ASP A 140 -33.21 9.31 3.24
C ASP A 140 -34.30 8.45 2.53
N GLY A 141 -34.57 7.26 3.06
CA GLY A 141 -35.49 6.26 2.48
C GLY A 141 -34.93 5.47 1.28
N GLY A 142 -33.62 5.57 1.00
CA GLY A 142 -32.93 4.79 -0.02
C GLY A 142 -32.09 3.64 0.54
N VAL A 143 -31.75 2.70 -0.35
CA VAL A 143 -30.71 1.68 -0.16
C VAL A 143 -29.66 1.95 -1.22
N TRP A 144 -28.42 2.25 -0.84
CA TRP A 144 -27.43 2.83 -1.76
C TRP A 144 -26.32 1.87 -2.19
N ALA A 145 -26.12 0.80 -1.42
CA ALA A 145 -25.27 -0.34 -1.74
C ALA A 145 -25.81 -1.60 -1.04
N LEU A 146 -25.33 -2.78 -1.44
CA LEU A 146 -25.59 -4.02 -0.74
C LEU A 146 -24.32 -4.43 0.04
N PRO A 147 -24.40 -4.69 1.36
CA PRO A 147 -23.24 -5.06 2.14
C PRO A 147 -22.78 -6.48 1.81
N VAL A 148 -21.47 -6.70 1.92
CA VAL A 148 -20.79 -7.97 1.66
C VAL A 148 -20.11 -8.45 2.93
N SER A 149 -19.38 -7.56 3.61
CA SER A 149 -18.65 -7.85 4.84
C SER A 149 -18.57 -6.63 5.76
N TYR A 150 -18.08 -6.84 6.97
CA TYR A 150 -17.78 -5.78 7.93
C TYR A 150 -16.57 -6.11 8.82
N SER A 151 -16.06 -5.07 9.46
CA SER A 151 -15.14 -5.15 10.60
C SER A 151 -15.61 -4.19 11.69
N SER A 152 -15.20 -4.44 12.93
CA SER A 152 -15.75 -3.75 14.10
C SER A 152 -14.72 -2.82 14.72
N ILE A 153 -15.12 -1.58 15.02
CA ILE A 153 -14.35 -0.62 15.80
C ILE A 153 -14.75 -0.76 17.27
N ALA A 154 -13.76 -0.86 18.14
CA ALA A 154 -13.93 -1.13 19.56
C ALA A 154 -12.88 -0.40 20.41
N LEU A 155 -13.01 -0.46 21.74
CA LEU A 155 -12.01 0.02 22.68
C LEU A 155 -11.07 -1.14 23.04
N LEU A 156 -9.82 -1.03 22.61
CA LEU A 156 -8.73 -1.94 22.98
C LEU A 156 -8.06 -1.39 24.24
N TYR A 157 -7.75 -2.25 25.20
CA TYR A 157 -7.09 -1.87 26.46
C TYR A 157 -5.99 -2.87 26.86
N ASN A 158 -4.85 -2.36 27.32
CA ASN A 158 -3.77 -3.20 27.84
C ASN A 158 -4.08 -3.63 29.28
N THR A 159 -4.25 -4.93 29.49
CA THR A 159 -4.58 -5.50 30.80
C THR A 159 -3.48 -5.26 31.85
N VAL A 160 -2.22 -5.26 31.44
CA VAL A 160 -1.06 -5.08 32.34
C VAL A 160 -1.02 -3.66 32.89
N ASP A 161 -1.27 -2.65 32.04
CA ASP A 161 -1.26 -1.24 32.45
C ASP A 161 -2.45 -0.91 33.37
N PHE A 162 -3.62 -1.50 33.09
CA PHE A 162 -4.79 -1.37 33.97
C PHE A 162 -4.55 -1.98 35.35
N ASP A 163 -3.97 -3.17 35.40
CA ASP A 163 -3.63 -3.85 36.66
C ASP A 163 -2.55 -3.06 37.45
N ALA A 164 -1.54 -2.54 36.75
CA ALA A 164 -0.48 -1.72 37.35
C ALA A 164 -1.02 -0.38 37.90
N ALA A 165 -1.95 0.25 37.20
CA ALA A 165 -2.65 1.46 37.65
C ALA A 165 -3.75 1.18 38.70
N GLY A 166 -4.13 -0.08 38.91
CA GLY A 166 -5.21 -0.48 39.82
C GLY A 166 -6.61 -0.06 39.35
N LEU A 167 -6.81 0.03 38.04
CA LEU A 167 -8.05 0.45 37.40
C LEU A 167 -8.98 -0.74 37.12
N THR A 168 -10.28 -0.48 37.09
CA THR A 168 -11.26 -1.44 36.55
C THR A 168 -11.26 -1.39 35.02
N TYR A 169 -11.28 -2.55 34.38
CA TYR A 169 -11.36 -2.68 32.91
C TYR A 169 -12.61 -2.00 32.32
N PRO A 170 -12.57 -1.62 31.03
CA PRO A 170 -13.72 -1.07 30.32
C PRO A 170 -14.88 -2.06 30.15
N ASP A 171 -16.10 -1.52 30.22
CA ASP A 171 -17.35 -2.23 29.97
C ASP A 171 -18.39 -1.32 29.30
N GLU A 172 -19.57 -1.88 28.99
CA GLU A 172 -20.68 -1.17 28.34
C GLU A 172 -21.27 0.02 29.14
N SER A 173 -20.88 0.22 30.41
CA SER A 173 -21.35 1.33 31.24
C SER A 173 -20.45 2.58 31.20
N TRP A 174 -19.27 2.49 30.59
CA TRP A 174 -18.31 3.60 30.51
C TRP A 174 -18.87 4.82 29.79
N THR A 175 -18.84 5.99 30.42
CA THR A 175 -19.13 7.29 29.79
C THR A 175 -17.84 8.01 29.41
N LEU A 176 -17.95 9.19 28.81
CA LEU A 176 -16.82 10.10 28.57
C LEU A 176 -16.02 10.39 29.86
N THR A 177 -16.68 10.41 31.02
CA THR A 177 -16.01 10.70 32.30
C THR A 177 -15.22 9.49 32.83
N GLU A 178 -15.70 8.26 32.68
CA GLU A 178 -14.88 7.07 32.96
C GLU A 178 -13.68 7.00 32.01
N LEU A 179 -13.89 7.21 30.70
CA LEU A 179 -12.81 7.24 29.70
C LEU A 179 -11.75 8.30 30.03
N GLU A 180 -12.16 9.53 30.31
CA GLU A 180 -11.24 10.64 30.64
C GLU A 180 -10.46 10.35 31.93
N ASN A 181 -11.13 9.82 32.97
CA ASN A 181 -10.46 9.48 34.23
C ASN A 181 -9.46 8.34 34.05
N ALA A 182 -9.81 7.29 33.30
CA ALA A 182 -8.92 6.17 33.00
C ALA A 182 -7.71 6.63 32.18
N ALA A 183 -7.92 7.35 31.08
CA ALA A 183 -6.85 7.88 30.24
C ALA A 183 -5.89 8.79 31.03
N ARG A 184 -6.41 9.67 31.90
CA ARG A 184 -5.58 10.53 32.76
C ARG A 184 -4.79 9.72 33.81
N ALA A 185 -5.38 8.68 34.38
CA ALA A 185 -4.71 7.83 35.36
C ALA A 185 -3.60 6.97 34.72
N LEU A 186 -3.85 6.42 33.53
CA LEU A 186 -2.88 5.64 32.75
C LEU A 186 -1.73 6.52 32.26
N SER A 187 -2.04 7.73 31.77
CA SER A 187 -1.02 8.73 31.41
C SER A 187 -0.12 9.11 32.60
N ALA A 188 -0.72 9.31 33.78
CA ALA A 188 0.04 9.60 35.01
C ALA A 188 0.84 8.39 35.54
N ALA A 189 0.46 7.15 35.19
CA ALA A 189 1.20 5.94 35.53
C ALA A 189 2.39 5.70 34.59
N ASN A 190 2.31 6.17 33.34
CA ASN A 190 3.34 6.04 32.31
C ASN A 190 4.14 7.36 32.12
N ASP A 191 4.61 7.95 33.22
CA ASP A 191 5.45 9.17 33.27
C ASP A 191 4.97 10.38 32.43
N GLY A 192 3.66 10.47 32.17
CA GLY A 192 3.04 11.55 31.38
C GLY A 192 2.91 11.25 29.88
N ALA A 193 3.24 10.04 29.43
CA ALA A 193 2.92 9.57 28.09
C ALA A 193 1.40 9.53 27.86
N PRO A 194 0.91 9.50 26.61
CA PRO A 194 -0.52 9.46 26.32
C PRO A 194 -1.20 8.22 26.90
N GLY A 195 -2.36 8.42 27.53
CA GLY A 195 -3.16 7.33 28.10
C GLY A 195 -4.24 6.81 27.16
N LEU A 196 -4.57 7.55 26.10
CA LEU A 196 -5.55 7.20 25.07
C LEU A 196 -5.06 7.61 23.69
N SER A 197 -5.26 6.76 22.69
CA SER A 197 -5.05 7.09 21.28
C SER A 197 -6.23 6.66 20.40
N PHE A 198 -6.48 7.40 19.31
CA PHE A 198 -7.33 6.95 18.19
C PHE A 198 -7.14 7.78 16.92
N PRO A 199 -7.21 7.20 15.70
CA PRO A 199 -7.09 7.97 14.47
C PRO A 199 -8.35 8.81 14.21
N LEU A 200 -8.21 10.10 13.89
CA LEU A 200 -9.38 10.98 13.68
C LEU A 200 -10.29 10.47 12.56
N THR A 201 -9.69 10.16 11.41
CA THR A 201 -10.37 9.81 10.16
C THR A 201 -11.23 8.54 10.27
N THR A 202 -10.80 7.57 11.07
CA THR A 202 -11.52 6.29 11.24
C THR A 202 -12.37 6.23 12.50
N ALA A 203 -12.02 6.97 13.56
CA ALA A 203 -12.62 6.78 14.89
C ALA A 203 -13.37 8.00 15.49
N LEU A 204 -13.03 9.26 15.19
CA LEU A 204 -13.62 10.41 15.93
C LEU A 204 -15.16 10.43 15.84
N GLY A 205 -15.70 10.31 14.62
CA GLY A 205 -17.15 10.28 14.41
C GLY A 205 -17.85 9.14 15.14
N ARG A 206 -17.13 8.02 15.36
CA ARG A 206 -17.65 6.83 16.05
C ARG A 206 -17.65 7.03 17.57
N VAL A 207 -16.59 7.60 18.11
CA VAL A 207 -16.52 8.03 19.52
C VAL A 207 -17.63 9.04 19.81
N VAL A 208 -17.84 10.02 18.92
CA VAL A 208 -18.91 11.01 19.05
C VAL A 208 -20.30 10.37 19.01
N ARG A 209 -20.58 9.51 18.02
CA ARG A 209 -21.86 8.80 17.94
C ARG A 209 -22.11 7.92 19.18
N SER A 210 -21.11 7.18 19.65
CA SER A 210 -21.26 6.32 20.83
C SER A 210 -21.56 7.14 22.09
N LEU A 211 -20.79 8.20 22.35
CA LEU A 211 -20.93 9.03 23.55
C LEU A 211 -22.20 9.90 23.59
N LEU A 212 -22.71 10.35 22.43
CA LEU A 212 -23.96 11.11 22.36
C LEU A 212 -25.22 10.23 22.33
N GLY A 213 -25.08 8.92 22.04
CA GLY A 213 -26.20 7.99 21.91
C GLY A 213 -27.02 8.14 20.60
N GLU A 214 -26.75 9.15 19.78
CA GLU A 214 -27.41 9.42 18.49
C GLU A 214 -26.45 10.15 17.51
N GLY A 215 -26.75 10.10 16.20
CA GLY A 215 -25.95 10.72 15.14
C GLY A 215 -25.95 12.25 15.15
N VAL A 216 -25.18 12.89 14.25
CA VAL A 216 -25.04 14.36 14.15
C VAL A 216 -25.86 14.96 12.98
N TYR A 217 -27.09 14.47 12.79
CA TYR A 217 -28.01 14.88 11.72
C TYR A 217 -29.45 15.00 12.21
N ASP A 218 -30.24 15.82 11.50
CA ASP A 218 -31.70 15.86 11.63
C ASP A 218 -32.35 14.89 10.63
N GLU A 219 -32.92 13.79 11.13
CA GLU A 219 -33.66 12.79 10.34
C GLU A 219 -35.11 13.20 10.01
N THR A 220 -35.62 14.27 10.62
CA THR A 220 -36.98 14.77 10.35
C THR A 220 -37.05 15.58 9.06
N VAL A 221 -35.89 15.97 8.52
CA VAL A 221 -35.69 16.60 7.21
C VAL A 221 -35.21 15.55 6.21
N ILE A 222 -35.82 15.52 5.01
CA ILE A 222 -35.41 14.61 3.92
C ILE A 222 -35.17 15.45 2.65
N PRO A 223 -33.96 15.44 2.05
CA PRO A 223 -32.75 14.75 2.54
C PRO A 223 -32.27 15.25 3.90
N SER A 224 -31.61 14.37 4.65
CA SER A 224 -31.06 14.71 5.96
C SER A 224 -29.97 15.80 5.87
N VAL A 225 -29.85 16.58 6.95
CA VAL A 225 -28.90 17.70 7.11
C VAL A 225 -28.17 17.59 8.44
N PRO A 226 -26.95 18.15 8.59
CA PRO A 226 -26.24 18.11 9.86
C PRO A 226 -26.99 18.88 10.97
N ASP A 227 -26.99 18.32 12.18
CA ASP A 227 -27.38 19.01 13.41
C ASP A 227 -26.21 19.02 14.40
N TYR A 228 -25.53 20.16 14.45
CA TYR A 228 -24.45 20.46 15.38
C TYR A 228 -24.88 21.49 16.44
N SER A 229 -26.18 21.76 16.56
CA SER A 229 -26.71 22.79 17.48
C SER A 229 -26.81 22.31 18.94
N ARG A 230 -26.63 21.01 19.19
CA ARG A 230 -26.74 20.36 20.50
C ARG A 230 -25.58 20.75 21.43
N PRO A 231 -25.85 21.32 22.63
CA PRO A 231 -24.82 21.68 23.61
C PRO A 231 -23.91 20.50 24.02
N GLU A 232 -24.44 19.28 24.01
CA GLU A 232 -23.73 18.06 24.37
C GLU A 232 -22.58 17.74 23.38
N LEU A 233 -22.76 18.05 22.09
CA LEU A 233 -21.70 17.94 21.09
C LEU A 233 -20.61 18.99 21.32
N VAL A 234 -20.98 20.21 21.72
CA VAL A 234 -20.03 21.28 22.03
C VAL A 234 -19.14 20.88 23.22
N ASP A 235 -19.73 20.44 24.34
CA ASP A 235 -19.00 19.97 25.53
C ASP A 235 -18.06 18.80 25.19
N LEU A 236 -18.53 17.82 24.42
CA LEU A 236 -17.74 16.68 23.99
C LEU A 236 -16.50 17.09 23.17
N ILE A 237 -16.66 17.97 22.17
CA ILE A 237 -15.55 18.44 21.34
C ILE A 237 -14.57 19.29 22.17
N GLU A 238 -15.05 20.14 23.09
CA GLU A 238 -14.19 20.92 23.98
C GLU A 238 -13.40 20.03 24.95
N ARG A 239 -14.01 18.98 25.51
CA ARG A 239 -13.33 18.03 26.39
C ARG A 239 -12.29 17.18 25.66
N LEU A 240 -12.60 16.66 24.47
CA LEU A 240 -11.62 15.93 23.64
C LEU A 240 -10.45 16.84 23.22
N ALA A 241 -10.72 18.11 22.88
CA ALA A 241 -9.68 19.09 22.59
C ALA A 241 -8.79 19.35 23.80
N GLN A 242 -9.37 19.46 25.00
CA GLN A 242 -8.60 19.63 26.25
C GLN A 242 -7.73 18.41 26.55
N MET A 243 -8.27 17.18 26.43
CA MET A 243 -7.47 15.95 26.62
C MET A 243 -6.27 15.89 25.66
N LYS A 244 -6.42 16.42 24.44
CA LYS A 244 -5.33 16.50 23.45
C LYS A 244 -4.34 17.64 23.73
N GLN A 245 -4.79 18.78 24.26
CA GLN A 245 -3.90 19.83 24.78
C GLN A 245 -3.09 19.36 25.99
N ASP A 246 -3.69 18.53 26.85
CA ASP A 246 -3.07 17.99 28.06
C ASP A 246 -2.07 16.85 27.78
N GLY A 247 -1.91 16.41 26.52
CA GLY A 247 -1.08 15.27 26.13
C GLY A 247 -1.67 13.88 26.46
N VAL A 248 -2.85 13.82 27.07
CA VAL A 248 -3.51 12.59 27.52
C VAL A 248 -4.11 11.80 26.34
N LEU A 249 -4.62 12.51 25.34
CA LEU A 249 -5.12 11.98 24.08
C LEU A 249 -4.14 12.32 22.94
N ILE A 250 -3.70 11.32 22.19
CA ILE A 250 -3.07 11.52 20.88
C ILE A 250 -3.95 11.00 19.75
N THR A 251 -3.73 11.52 18.55
CA THR A 251 -4.54 11.15 17.38
C THR A 251 -3.63 10.81 16.20
N PRO A 252 -3.05 9.58 16.18
CA PRO A 252 -2.08 9.16 15.17
C PRO A 252 -2.70 9.01 13.78
N SER A 253 -1.84 8.80 12.78
CA SER A 253 -2.29 8.35 11.46
C SER A 253 -2.92 6.95 11.56
N PRO A 254 -3.97 6.61 10.78
CA PRO A 254 -4.56 5.27 10.80
C PRO A 254 -3.60 4.16 10.30
N PHE A 255 -2.48 4.52 9.69
CA PHE A 255 -1.43 3.62 9.19
C PHE A 255 -0.16 3.63 10.05
N GLU A 256 -0.09 4.48 11.06
CA GLU A 256 1.00 4.52 12.02
C GLU A 256 0.78 3.40 13.05
N ALA A 257 1.82 2.61 13.32
CA ALA A 257 1.77 1.64 14.41
C ALA A 257 1.40 2.41 15.68
N PRO A 258 0.38 1.98 16.44
CA PRO A 258 0.00 2.71 17.63
C PRO A 258 1.21 2.68 18.57
N PRO A 259 1.61 3.81 19.19
CA PRO A 259 2.49 3.70 20.34
C PRO A 259 1.82 2.81 21.38
N GLU A 260 2.58 2.22 22.30
CA GLU A 260 2.11 1.35 23.39
C GLU A 260 1.19 2.13 24.35
N THR A 261 -0.02 2.44 23.86
CA THR A 261 -0.98 3.32 24.50
C THR A 261 -1.91 2.43 25.31
N PRO A 262 -2.07 2.64 26.63
CA PRO A 262 -2.86 1.73 27.46
C PRO A 262 -4.34 1.62 27.05
N LEU A 263 -4.89 2.65 26.39
CA LEU A 263 -6.19 2.61 25.70
C LEU A 263 -6.03 3.03 24.25
N PHE A 264 -6.67 2.27 23.35
CA PHE A 264 -6.66 2.54 21.91
C PHE A 264 -8.03 2.29 21.30
N ILE A 265 -8.59 3.23 20.53
CA ILE A 265 -9.85 3.00 19.78
C ILE A 265 -9.53 2.84 18.30
N ASN A 266 -9.68 1.61 17.80
CA ASN A 266 -9.45 1.25 16.40
C ASN A 266 -10.20 -0.04 16.04
N ASN A 267 -9.89 -0.63 14.89
CA ASN A 267 -10.39 -1.94 14.48
C ASN A 267 -10.03 -3.01 15.52
N ALA A 268 -11.03 -3.77 15.97
CA ALA A 268 -10.92 -4.87 16.91
C ALA A 268 -9.87 -5.92 16.46
N PHE A 269 -9.64 -6.02 15.15
CA PHE A 269 -8.54 -6.74 14.51
C PHE A 269 -7.19 -6.55 15.21
N PHE A 270 -6.83 -5.30 15.57
CA PHE A 270 -5.51 -4.99 16.11
C PHE A 270 -5.20 -5.65 17.46
N ALA A 271 -6.22 -6.09 18.22
CA ALA A 271 -6.00 -6.82 19.46
C ALA A 271 -5.46 -8.25 19.23
N THR A 272 -5.58 -8.81 18.02
CA THR A 272 -5.07 -10.14 17.70
C THR A 272 -3.55 -10.18 17.45
N PHE A 273 -2.90 -9.02 17.40
CA PHE A 273 -1.44 -8.91 17.25
C PHE A 273 -0.68 -8.88 18.58
N ASN A 274 -1.37 -8.71 19.72
CA ASN A 274 -0.72 -8.60 21.02
C ASN A 274 -1.67 -9.05 22.14
N ASP A 275 -1.39 -10.22 22.73
CA ASP A 275 -2.18 -10.86 23.79
C ASP A 275 -2.38 -10.01 25.06
N ALA A 276 -1.55 -8.96 25.28
CA ALA A 276 -1.73 -8.03 26.39
C ALA A 276 -3.00 -7.17 26.24
N TYR A 277 -3.45 -6.94 25.00
CA TYR A 277 -4.64 -6.18 24.69
C TYR A 277 -5.91 -7.05 24.73
N GLN A 278 -6.95 -6.49 25.32
CA GLN A 278 -8.30 -7.05 25.30
C GLN A 278 -9.27 -6.01 24.73
N ILE A 279 -10.46 -6.47 24.33
CA ILE A 279 -11.45 -5.63 23.63
C ILE A 279 -12.66 -5.39 24.52
N ALA A 280 -13.20 -4.17 24.49
CA ALA A 280 -14.45 -3.75 25.10
C ALA A 280 -15.29 -2.90 24.13
N PRO A 281 -16.61 -2.72 24.38
CA PRO A 281 -17.43 -1.75 23.67
C PRO A 281 -16.87 -0.32 23.74
N LEU A 282 -17.26 0.53 22.79
CA LEU A 282 -16.94 1.95 22.85
C LEU A 282 -17.63 2.61 24.05
N PRO A 283 -16.99 3.61 24.70
CA PRO A 283 -17.63 4.46 25.70
C PRO A 283 -18.96 5.03 25.20
N GLY A 284 -20.02 4.88 25.98
CA GLY A 284 -21.41 5.02 25.54
C GLY A 284 -22.17 3.69 25.39
N GLY A 285 -21.48 2.54 25.54
CA GLY A 285 -22.10 1.22 25.57
C GLY A 285 -22.50 0.68 24.21
N THR A 286 -21.81 1.10 23.15
CA THR A 286 -22.08 0.67 21.77
C THR A 286 -20.82 0.18 21.05
N SER A 287 -20.96 -0.43 19.89
CA SER A 287 -19.84 -0.69 18.98
C SER A 287 -20.17 -0.12 17.59
N SER A 288 -19.19 -0.08 16.68
CA SER A 288 -19.39 0.52 15.36
C SER A 288 -18.80 -0.33 14.25
N LEU A 289 -19.47 -0.40 13.08
CA LEU A 289 -19.00 -1.20 11.95
C LEU A 289 -18.35 -0.35 10.86
N ILE A 290 -17.25 -0.82 10.28
CA ILE A 290 -16.85 -0.48 8.90
C ILE A 290 -17.46 -1.55 8.02
N VAL A 291 -18.28 -1.17 7.04
CA VAL A 291 -19.01 -2.12 6.18
C VAL A 291 -18.56 -1.94 4.74
N GLY A 292 -18.12 -3.03 4.11
CA GLY A 292 -17.81 -3.11 2.68
C GLY A 292 -19.00 -3.63 1.88
N GLY A 293 -19.18 -3.16 0.65
CA GLY A 293 -20.34 -3.51 -0.17
C GLY A 293 -20.21 -3.07 -1.63
N PHE A 294 -21.27 -3.33 -2.41
CA PHE A 294 -21.33 -2.94 -3.82
C PHE A 294 -22.50 -2.00 -4.09
N ALA A 295 -22.19 -0.83 -4.64
CA ALA A 295 -23.15 0.14 -5.16
C ALA A 295 -23.34 -0.05 -6.68
N VAL A 296 -24.47 0.43 -7.20
CA VAL A 296 -24.75 0.44 -8.64
C VAL A 296 -24.68 1.87 -9.15
N SER A 297 -23.94 2.11 -10.24
CA SER A 297 -23.86 3.42 -10.88
C SER A 297 -25.23 3.87 -11.40
N ARG A 298 -25.62 5.14 -11.20
CA ARG A 298 -26.82 5.69 -11.86
C ARG A 298 -26.66 5.75 -13.38
N GLY A 299 -25.42 5.75 -13.89
CA GLY A 299 -25.11 5.77 -15.31
C GLY A 299 -25.21 4.42 -16.03
N THR A 300 -25.52 3.31 -15.32
CA THR A 300 -25.68 2.00 -15.95
C THR A 300 -26.86 1.97 -16.93
N LEU A 301 -26.66 1.33 -18.08
CA LEU A 301 -27.74 1.05 -19.03
C LEU A 301 -28.53 -0.21 -18.67
N HIS A 302 -28.10 -0.97 -17.65
CA HIS A 302 -28.59 -2.30 -17.33
C HIS A 302 -28.87 -2.48 -15.82
N PRO A 303 -29.70 -1.62 -15.18
CA PRO A 303 -29.81 -1.54 -13.72
C PRO A 303 -30.27 -2.85 -13.06
N GLU A 304 -31.17 -3.63 -13.67
CA GLU A 304 -31.59 -4.93 -13.13
C GLU A 304 -30.51 -6.02 -13.24
N ALA A 305 -29.58 -5.90 -14.19
CA ALA A 305 -28.45 -6.81 -14.34
C ALA A 305 -27.31 -6.43 -13.38
N ALA A 306 -26.99 -5.14 -13.29
CA ALA A 306 -26.03 -4.59 -12.32
C ALA A 306 -26.46 -4.88 -10.87
N TYR A 307 -27.74 -4.67 -10.52
CA TYR A 307 -28.26 -5.07 -9.20
C TYR A 307 -28.16 -6.58 -8.94
N ARG A 308 -28.38 -7.42 -9.96
CA ARG A 308 -28.24 -8.88 -9.82
C ARG A 308 -26.79 -9.27 -9.54
N LEU A 309 -25.83 -8.62 -10.20
CA LEU A 309 -24.41 -8.76 -9.91
C LEU A 309 -24.11 -8.34 -8.47
N ALA A 310 -24.46 -7.11 -8.07
CA ALA A 310 -24.27 -6.63 -6.70
C ALA A 310 -24.87 -7.60 -5.65
N ARG A 311 -26.07 -8.15 -5.90
CA ARG A 311 -26.67 -9.17 -5.01
C ARG A 311 -25.85 -10.46 -4.96
N PHE A 312 -25.35 -10.95 -6.09
CA PHE A 312 -24.51 -12.15 -6.14
C PHE A 312 -23.21 -11.96 -5.34
N LEU A 313 -22.57 -10.80 -5.47
CA LEU A 313 -21.31 -10.48 -4.76
C LEU A 313 -21.46 -10.46 -3.22
N THR A 314 -22.67 -10.23 -2.69
CA THR A 314 -22.93 -10.34 -1.22
C THR A 314 -22.70 -11.73 -0.61
N ALA A 315 -22.40 -12.75 -1.42
CA ALA A 315 -22.03 -14.09 -0.95
C ALA A 315 -20.50 -14.32 -0.86
N TYR A 316 -19.68 -13.32 -1.18
CA TYR A 316 -18.23 -13.48 -1.38
C TYR A 316 -17.42 -12.40 -0.64
N PRO A 317 -17.21 -12.54 0.69
CA PRO A 317 -16.45 -11.59 1.51
C PRO A 317 -14.95 -11.54 1.19
N VAL A 318 -14.43 -12.44 0.37
CA VAL A 318 -13.07 -12.35 -0.22
C VAL A 318 -12.88 -11.08 -1.07
N LEU A 319 -13.95 -10.51 -1.62
CA LEU A 319 -13.89 -9.35 -2.51
C LEU A 319 -13.73 -8.01 -1.78
N THR A 320 -13.55 -8.00 -0.46
CA THR A 320 -13.67 -6.82 0.39
C THR A 320 -12.65 -6.80 1.54
N ASP A 321 -12.26 -5.60 1.95
CA ASP A 321 -11.21 -5.35 2.97
C ASP A 321 -11.59 -5.80 4.41
N ALA A 322 -12.87 -6.09 4.66
CA ALA A 322 -13.37 -6.39 5.99
C ALA A 322 -13.63 -7.89 6.18
N GLY A 323 -13.06 -8.49 7.24
CA GLY A 323 -12.99 -9.95 7.38
C GLY A 323 -14.31 -10.68 7.69
N THR A 324 -15.32 -10.02 8.28
CA THR A 324 -16.52 -10.70 8.79
C THR A 324 -17.66 -10.68 7.76
N PRO A 325 -18.25 -11.83 7.38
CA PRO A 325 -19.38 -11.84 6.44
C PRO A 325 -20.58 -11.04 6.96
N ALA A 326 -21.16 -10.16 6.11
CA ALA A 326 -22.36 -9.41 6.47
C ALA A 326 -23.61 -10.30 6.60
N ARG A 327 -23.55 -11.54 6.11
CA ARG A 327 -24.57 -12.58 6.21
C ARG A 327 -24.22 -13.63 7.26
N ALA A 328 -25.11 -13.85 8.22
CA ALA A 328 -24.95 -14.83 9.28
C ALA A 328 -24.83 -16.28 8.75
N SER A 329 -25.41 -16.62 7.60
CA SER A 329 -25.29 -17.97 7.01
C SER A 329 -23.91 -18.31 6.41
N ILE A 330 -23.02 -17.32 6.26
CA ILE A 330 -21.66 -17.50 5.71
C ILE A 330 -20.62 -17.67 6.82
N VAL A 331 -20.91 -17.17 8.03
CA VAL A 331 -20.01 -17.26 9.19
C VAL A 331 -19.71 -18.73 9.53
N GLY A 332 -18.43 -19.05 9.75
CA GLY A 332 -17.93 -20.39 10.02
C GLY A 332 -17.90 -21.35 8.81
N THR A 333 -18.07 -20.85 7.59
CA THR A 333 -17.90 -21.64 6.35
C THR A 333 -16.51 -21.46 5.74
N GLU A 334 -16.17 -22.24 4.70
CA GLU A 334 -14.93 -22.05 3.91
C GLU A 334 -14.83 -20.67 3.24
N GLN A 335 -15.92 -19.89 3.20
CA GLN A 335 -15.97 -18.53 2.68
C GLN A 335 -15.74 -17.47 3.77
N ASP A 336 -15.67 -17.85 5.05
CA ASP A 336 -15.44 -16.93 6.16
C ASP A 336 -13.93 -16.69 6.39
N ARG A 337 -13.52 -15.42 6.41
CA ARG A 337 -12.14 -14.99 6.71
C ARG A 337 -11.97 -14.49 8.14
N SER A 338 -13.05 -14.35 8.92
CA SER A 338 -13.04 -13.80 10.28
C SER A 338 -12.78 -14.82 11.39
N THR A 339 -12.47 -16.07 11.04
CA THR A 339 -12.20 -17.16 12.01
C THR A 339 -11.24 -16.74 13.11
N PHE A 340 -10.16 -16.04 12.77
CA PHE A 340 -9.18 -15.55 13.74
C PHE A 340 -9.76 -14.57 14.81
N MET A 341 -10.74 -13.70 14.47
CA MET A 341 -11.41 -12.85 15.47
C MET A 341 -12.33 -13.67 16.37
N ILE A 342 -13.06 -14.61 15.77
CA ILE A 342 -14.04 -15.46 16.44
C ILE A 342 -13.32 -16.44 17.39
N ASP A 343 -12.17 -16.97 16.99
CA ASP A 343 -11.34 -17.89 17.76
C ASP A 343 -10.60 -17.15 18.90
N ALA A 344 -10.12 -15.93 18.67
CA ALA A 344 -9.42 -15.12 19.69
C ALA A 344 -10.38 -14.53 20.73
N PHE A 345 -11.55 -14.03 20.32
CA PHE A 345 -12.46 -13.26 21.18
C PHE A 345 -13.94 -13.71 21.09
N PRO A 346 -14.27 -15.00 21.27
CA PRO A 346 -15.59 -15.54 20.98
C PRO A 346 -16.73 -14.89 21.79
N GLU A 347 -16.51 -14.65 23.09
CA GLU A 347 -17.54 -14.04 23.96
C GLU A 347 -17.75 -12.54 23.66
N VAL A 348 -16.69 -11.85 23.22
CA VAL A 348 -16.72 -10.40 22.95
C VAL A 348 -17.22 -10.10 21.53
N PHE A 349 -16.99 -10.99 20.56
CA PHE A 349 -17.46 -10.86 19.19
C PHE A 349 -19.00 -10.78 19.10
N ASP A 350 -19.70 -11.70 19.76
CA ASP A 350 -21.17 -11.68 19.86
C ASP A 350 -21.67 -10.40 20.58
N GLN A 351 -20.99 -9.98 21.66
CA GLN A 351 -21.35 -8.75 22.37
C GLN A 351 -21.20 -7.52 21.46
N ILE A 352 -20.05 -7.36 20.80
CA ILE A 352 -19.77 -6.27 19.85
C ILE A 352 -20.84 -6.22 18.77
N ASN A 353 -21.16 -7.35 18.14
CA ASN A 353 -22.16 -7.41 17.07
C ASN A 353 -23.58 -7.11 17.57
N SER A 354 -23.90 -7.43 18.83
CA SER A 354 -25.19 -7.09 19.45
C SER A 354 -25.32 -5.61 19.85
N LEU A 355 -24.20 -4.95 20.13
CA LEU A 355 -24.10 -3.53 20.51
C LEU A 355 -23.78 -2.61 19.32
N ALA A 356 -23.62 -3.17 18.13
CA ALA A 356 -23.22 -2.44 16.93
C ALA A 356 -24.34 -1.53 16.40
N TYR A 357 -24.05 -0.25 16.22
CA TYR A 357 -24.89 0.66 15.45
C TYR A 357 -24.50 0.69 13.97
N SER A 358 -25.45 1.09 13.12
CA SER A 358 -25.27 1.21 11.68
C SER A 358 -24.26 2.30 11.31
N SER A 359 -23.35 2.04 10.37
CA SER A 359 -22.43 3.09 9.87
C SER A 359 -23.17 4.28 9.25
N SER A 360 -24.44 4.10 8.85
CA SER A 360 -25.25 5.21 8.34
C SER A 360 -25.53 6.26 9.42
N GLU A 361 -25.38 5.94 10.71
CA GLU A 361 -25.51 6.92 11.81
C GLU A 361 -24.30 7.88 11.92
N LEU A 362 -23.25 7.66 11.12
CA LEU A 362 -22.05 8.50 11.06
C LEU A 362 -22.14 9.64 10.03
N ARG A 363 -23.31 9.84 9.39
CA ARG A 363 -23.54 10.94 8.43
C ARG A 363 -23.10 12.29 9.01
N PHE A 364 -22.31 13.02 8.22
CA PHE A 364 -21.66 14.28 8.54
C PHE A 364 -20.62 14.27 9.69
N SER A 365 -20.26 13.11 10.26
CA SER A 365 -19.30 13.08 11.37
C SER A 365 -17.85 13.38 10.96
N SER A 366 -17.48 13.19 9.69
CA SER A 366 -16.15 13.54 9.13
C SER A 366 -15.79 15.01 9.29
N TYR A 367 -16.78 15.90 9.20
CA TYR A 367 -16.61 17.35 9.37
C TYR A 367 -16.15 17.75 10.77
N LEU A 368 -16.23 16.86 11.77
CA LEU A 368 -15.75 17.11 13.13
C LEU A 368 -14.22 17.03 13.24
N ASN A 369 -13.54 16.32 12.33
CA ASN A 369 -12.08 16.10 12.37
C ASN A 369 -11.28 17.42 12.37
N PRO A 370 -11.44 18.33 11.39
CA PRO A 370 -10.75 19.63 11.40
C PRO A 370 -11.31 20.59 12.45
N ILE A 371 -12.55 20.40 12.93
CA ILE A 371 -13.11 21.22 14.01
C ILE A 371 -12.36 20.91 15.31
N LEU A 372 -12.19 19.64 15.69
CA LEU A 372 -11.47 19.25 16.90
C LEU A 372 -10.04 19.82 16.93
N SER A 373 -9.31 19.70 15.81
CA SER A 373 -7.96 20.26 15.68
C SER A 373 -7.91 21.79 15.79
N ARG A 374 -8.96 22.50 15.37
CA ARG A 374 -9.05 23.97 15.51
C ARG A 374 -9.47 24.40 16.92
N VAL A 375 -10.31 23.63 17.60
CA VAL A 375 -10.65 23.86 19.02
C VAL A 375 -9.43 23.62 19.91
N GLN A 376 -8.62 22.59 19.60
CA GLN A 376 -7.31 22.38 20.23
C GLN A 376 -6.40 23.62 20.07
N GLY A 377 -6.47 24.33 18.93
CA GLY A 377 -5.79 25.61 18.70
C GLY A 377 -6.40 26.83 19.41
N GLY A 378 -7.42 26.66 20.26
CA GLY A 378 -8.05 27.72 21.04
C GLY A 378 -9.26 28.41 20.37
N ALA A 379 -9.80 27.85 19.29
CA ALA A 379 -11.04 28.34 18.69
C ALA A 379 -12.30 27.85 19.43
N SER A 380 -13.40 28.59 19.34
CA SER A 380 -14.69 28.22 19.94
C SER A 380 -15.34 27.06 19.17
N ALA A 381 -15.63 25.95 19.86
CA ALA A 381 -16.31 24.80 19.26
C ALA A 381 -17.69 25.18 18.73
N ALA A 382 -18.47 25.93 19.51
CA ALA A 382 -19.82 26.38 19.13
C ALA A 382 -19.84 27.26 17.87
N GLU A 383 -18.84 28.14 17.69
CA GLU A 383 -18.75 28.98 16.48
C GLU A 383 -18.36 28.17 15.24
N LEU A 384 -17.42 27.23 15.38
CA LEU A 384 -16.98 26.36 14.30
C LEU A 384 -18.08 25.41 13.83
N LEU A 385 -18.76 24.75 14.77
CA LEU A 385 -19.88 23.85 14.50
C LEU A 385 -21.02 24.59 13.80
N SER A 386 -21.40 25.78 14.29
CA SER A 386 -22.44 26.62 13.67
C SER A 386 -22.10 27.07 12.24
N SER A 387 -20.84 27.43 11.97
CA SER A 387 -20.38 27.79 10.61
C SER A 387 -20.41 26.58 9.68
N ALA A 388 -19.86 25.45 10.12
CA ALA A 388 -19.81 24.22 9.33
C ALA A 388 -21.22 23.74 8.95
N GLN A 389 -22.17 23.70 9.90
CA GLN A 389 -23.56 23.32 9.63
C GLN A 389 -24.20 24.20 8.55
N ALA A 390 -24.00 25.52 8.59
CA ALA A 390 -24.56 26.45 7.61
C ALA A 390 -23.93 26.28 6.21
N GLU A 391 -22.61 26.10 6.15
CA GLU A 391 -21.86 25.92 4.90
C GLU A 391 -22.20 24.59 4.22
N ILE A 392 -22.19 23.48 4.97
CA ILE A 392 -22.53 22.13 4.49
C ILE A 392 -23.98 22.12 3.98
N THR A 393 -24.93 22.61 4.78
CA THR A 393 -26.35 22.67 4.40
C THR A 393 -26.56 23.49 3.12
N THR A 394 -25.80 24.56 2.92
CA THR A 394 -25.88 25.37 1.69
C THR A 394 -25.42 24.59 0.47
N GLN A 395 -24.34 23.79 0.58
CA GLN A 395 -23.85 22.98 -0.52
C GLN A 395 -24.76 21.77 -0.82
N LEU A 396 -25.22 21.05 0.19
CA LEU A 396 -26.15 19.92 0.04
C LEU A 396 -27.43 20.33 -0.69
N ASN A 397 -28.04 21.45 -0.29
CA ASN A 397 -29.20 22.03 -1.01
C ASN A 397 -28.89 22.36 -2.48
N THR A 398 -27.65 22.77 -2.78
CA THR A 398 -27.21 23.05 -4.16
C THR A 398 -27.06 21.77 -4.97
N LEU A 399 -26.42 20.74 -4.41
CA LEU A 399 -26.27 19.41 -5.03
C LEU A 399 -27.64 18.78 -5.31
N TYR A 400 -28.51 18.74 -4.30
CA TYR A 400 -29.83 18.14 -4.42
C TYR A 400 -30.71 18.82 -5.47
N ALA A 401 -30.59 20.14 -5.64
CA ALA A 401 -31.28 20.88 -6.69
C ALA A 401 -30.72 20.59 -8.10
N ALA A 402 -29.45 20.19 -8.22
CA ALA A 402 -28.76 19.89 -9.47
C ALA A 402 -28.82 18.40 -9.86
N ARG A 403 -29.13 17.49 -8.93
CA ARG A 403 -29.06 16.02 -9.08
C ARG A 403 -29.73 15.43 -10.32
N ASP A 404 -30.78 16.07 -10.83
CA ASP A 404 -31.57 15.61 -11.98
C ASP A 404 -31.06 16.21 -13.30
N THR A 405 -29.94 16.94 -13.25
CA THR A 405 -29.18 17.48 -14.38
C THR A 405 -27.76 16.92 -14.51
N VAL A 406 -27.33 16.08 -13.56
CA VAL A 406 -26.05 15.37 -13.63
C VAL A 406 -26.19 14.22 -14.64
N GLU A 407 -25.49 14.31 -15.77
CA GLU A 407 -25.39 13.23 -16.75
C GLU A 407 -24.21 12.33 -16.40
N ILE A 408 -24.47 11.05 -16.12
CA ILE A 408 -23.46 10.06 -15.76
C ILE A 408 -23.52 8.95 -16.80
N HIS A 409 -22.37 8.61 -17.34
CA HIS A 409 -22.21 7.51 -18.28
C HIS A 409 -21.16 6.56 -17.75
N VAL A 410 -21.54 5.29 -17.58
CA VAL A 410 -20.56 4.21 -17.40
C VAL A 410 -19.80 4.09 -18.72
N ALA A 411 -18.47 4.11 -18.64
CA ALA A 411 -17.59 3.93 -19.78
C ALA A 411 -17.90 2.59 -20.45
N THR A 412 -18.00 2.61 -21.78
CA THR A 412 -18.40 1.42 -22.54
C THR A 412 -17.41 0.28 -22.33
N PRO A 413 -17.88 -0.97 -22.24
CA PRO A 413 -17.00 -2.13 -22.21
C PRO A 413 -15.96 -2.08 -23.33
N SER A 414 -14.76 -2.53 -23.00
CA SER A 414 -13.63 -2.58 -23.92
C SER A 414 -14.01 -3.42 -25.14
N PRO A 415 -13.84 -2.93 -26.38
CA PRO A 415 -14.17 -3.72 -27.56
C PRO A 415 -13.34 -5.01 -27.54
N GLN A 416 -13.98 -6.17 -27.61
CA GLN A 416 -13.23 -7.41 -27.85
C GLN A 416 -12.56 -7.29 -29.22
N VAL A 417 -11.24 -7.18 -29.24
CA VAL A 417 -10.46 -7.04 -30.46
C VAL A 417 -10.53 -8.36 -31.23
N GLU A 418 -11.29 -8.40 -32.32
CA GLU A 418 -11.20 -9.49 -33.30
C GLU A 418 -9.86 -9.38 -34.03
N LEU A 419 -8.81 -9.92 -33.43
CA LEU A 419 -7.46 -9.91 -33.98
C LEU A 419 -7.42 -10.59 -35.38
N PRO A 420 -6.70 -10.00 -36.35
CA PRO A 420 -6.41 -10.63 -37.64
C PRO A 420 -5.82 -12.04 -37.51
N VAL A 421 -6.11 -12.88 -38.50
CA VAL A 421 -5.67 -14.29 -38.51
C VAL A 421 -4.15 -14.40 -38.57
N GLY A 422 -3.53 -14.72 -37.44
CA GLY A 422 -2.08 -14.88 -37.27
C GLY A 422 -1.47 -13.96 -36.22
N GLU A 423 -2.23 -12.96 -35.76
CA GLU A 423 -1.86 -12.11 -34.63
C GLU A 423 -2.36 -12.70 -33.30
N VAL A 424 -1.66 -12.40 -32.21
CA VAL A 424 -1.98 -12.83 -30.84
C VAL A 424 -1.92 -11.63 -29.89
N PRO A 425 -2.70 -11.63 -28.79
CA PRO A 425 -2.55 -10.63 -27.75
C PRO A 425 -1.33 -10.95 -26.86
N LEU A 426 -0.80 -9.92 -26.20
CA LEU A 426 0.24 -10.01 -25.19
C LEU A 426 -0.23 -9.34 -23.89
N SER A 427 -0.20 -10.06 -22.77
CA SER A 427 -0.57 -9.53 -21.46
C SER A 427 0.68 -9.04 -20.70
N PHE A 428 0.77 -7.73 -20.43
CA PHE A 428 1.91 -7.12 -19.75
C PHE A 428 1.54 -6.47 -18.41
N GLY A 429 2.10 -6.99 -17.32
CA GLY A 429 1.90 -6.46 -15.97
C GLY A 429 2.93 -5.40 -15.57
N ILE A 430 2.51 -4.37 -14.85
CA ILE A 430 3.39 -3.31 -14.32
C ILE A 430 3.14 -3.18 -12.83
N VAL A 431 4.13 -3.49 -11.99
CA VAL A 431 4.04 -3.18 -10.56
C VAL A 431 4.50 -1.74 -10.33
N SER A 432 3.65 -0.94 -9.68
CA SER A 432 3.95 0.44 -9.31
C SER A 432 3.54 0.73 -7.88
N ASN A 433 4.51 1.11 -7.04
CA ASN A 433 4.28 1.59 -5.68
C ASN A 433 3.81 3.07 -5.65
N LEU A 434 3.59 3.69 -6.81
CA LEU A 434 3.12 5.07 -6.97
C LEU A 434 1.68 5.09 -7.49
N SER A 435 0.79 5.78 -6.78
CA SER A 435 -0.59 6.07 -7.20
C SER A 435 -0.85 7.59 -7.16
N PRO A 436 -1.33 8.21 -8.26
CA PRO A 436 -1.58 7.62 -9.57
C PRO A 436 -0.28 7.20 -10.27
N PHE A 437 -0.36 6.14 -11.09
CA PHE A 437 0.77 5.66 -11.88
C PHE A 437 1.33 6.76 -12.80
N PRO A 438 2.61 7.15 -12.67
CA PRO A 438 3.22 8.12 -13.57
C PRO A 438 3.19 7.63 -15.01
N THR A 439 3.17 8.56 -15.97
CA THR A 439 3.29 8.29 -17.41
C THR A 439 2.29 7.28 -18.01
N GLN A 440 1.20 6.91 -17.33
CA GLN A 440 0.22 5.91 -17.79
C GLN A 440 -0.21 6.08 -19.27
N GLY A 441 -0.54 7.31 -19.70
CA GLY A 441 -0.91 7.57 -21.10
C GLY A 441 0.24 7.29 -22.10
N ARG A 442 1.50 7.52 -21.70
CA ARG A 442 2.69 7.23 -22.52
C ARG A 442 2.92 5.73 -22.65
N TRP A 443 2.66 4.96 -21.59
CA TRP A 443 2.66 3.50 -21.63
C TRP A 443 1.59 2.97 -22.59
N THR A 444 0.36 3.47 -22.52
CA THR A 444 -0.71 3.12 -23.47
C THR A 444 -0.35 3.50 -24.91
N ASP A 445 0.21 4.69 -25.14
CA ASP A 445 0.65 5.12 -26.48
C ASP A 445 1.71 4.16 -27.07
N LEU A 446 2.72 3.76 -26.29
CA LEU A 446 3.78 2.87 -26.73
C LEU A 446 3.33 1.41 -26.89
N ALA A 447 2.40 0.93 -26.07
CA ALA A 447 1.77 -0.37 -26.25
C ALA A 447 1.04 -0.46 -27.61
N ASN A 448 0.31 0.60 -27.98
CA ASN A 448 -0.34 0.70 -29.28
C ASN A 448 0.68 0.84 -30.43
N GLU A 449 1.72 1.66 -30.28
CA GLU A 449 2.78 1.81 -31.30
C GLU A 449 3.52 0.49 -31.57
N PHE A 450 3.74 -0.32 -30.53
CA PHE A 450 4.31 -1.66 -30.68
C PHE A 450 3.35 -2.60 -31.41
N ALA A 451 2.08 -2.66 -31.01
CA ALA A 451 1.08 -3.53 -31.64
C ALA A 451 0.85 -3.19 -33.14
N ASP A 452 0.88 -1.90 -33.50
CA ASP A 452 0.81 -1.46 -34.91
C ASP A 452 2.07 -1.84 -35.74
N ALA A 453 3.19 -2.14 -35.08
CA ALA A 453 4.49 -2.37 -35.72
C ALA A 453 4.97 -3.83 -35.70
N ASP A 454 4.52 -4.64 -34.74
CA ASP A 454 4.96 -6.02 -34.57
C ASP A 454 4.27 -6.98 -35.57
N PRO A 455 4.98 -7.93 -36.20
CA PRO A 455 4.39 -8.84 -37.17
C PRO A 455 3.59 -10.00 -36.57
N GLN A 456 3.44 -10.09 -35.25
CA GLN A 456 2.73 -11.17 -34.54
C GLN A 456 1.88 -10.69 -33.35
N ILE A 457 2.31 -9.66 -32.62
CA ILE A 457 1.55 -9.12 -31.49
C ILE A 457 0.63 -8.02 -31.99
N GLY A 458 -0.67 -8.31 -32.11
CA GLY A 458 -1.67 -7.35 -32.61
C GLY A 458 -2.38 -6.54 -31.52
N GLU A 459 -2.12 -6.86 -30.25
CA GLU A 459 -2.61 -6.13 -29.08
C GLU A 459 -1.66 -6.34 -27.90
N VAL A 460 -1.39 -5.28 -27.13
CA VAL A 460 -0.71 -5.36 -25.84
C VAL A 460 -1.65 -4.82 -24.76
N THR A 461 -2.13 -5.71 -23.90
CA THR A 461 -2.95 -5.34 -22.74
C THR A 461 -2.03 -4.96 -21.58
N LEU A 462 -2.20 -3.76 -21.04
CA LEU A 462 -1.46 -3.29 -19.86
C LEU A 462 -2.34 -3.35 -18.61
N ASP A 463 -1.83 -3.97 -17.56
CA ASP A 463 -2.39 -3.92 -16.20
C ASP A 463 -1.34 -3.27 -15.28
N VAL A 464 -1.76 -2.31 -14.45
CA VAL A 464 -0.92 -1.74 -13.41
C VAL A 464 -1.46 -2.23 -12.07
N SER A 465 -0.64 -2.96 -11.32
CA SER A 465 -1.01 -3.55 -10.02
C SER A 465 -0.14 -2.99 -8.90
N PHE A 466 -0.67 -2.92 -7.69
CA PHE A 466 0.03 -2.43 -6.50
C PHE A 466 0.48 -3.60 -5.61
N GLY A 467 1.78 -3.87 -5.55
CA GLY A 467 2.39 -4.80 -4.60
C GLY A 467 1.92 -6.26 -4.73
N SER A 468 2.39 -6.97 -5.74
CA SER A 468 2.06 -8.38 -6.01
C SER A 468 3.27 -9.31 -5.87
N GLY A 469 3.02 -10.57 -5.47
CA GLY A 469 4.03 -11.62 -5.41
C GLY A 469 4.36 -12.21 -6.80
N LEU A 470 5.51 -12.88 -6.91
CA LEU A 470 5.98 -13.46 -8.18
C LEU A 470 5.01 -14.50 -8.77
N GLU A 471 4.36 -15.31 -7.92
CA GLU A 471 3.34 -16.28 -8.34
C GLU A 471 2.11 -15.62 -8.97
N ASP A 472 1.61 -14.53 -8.39
CA ASP A 472 0.48 -13.76 -8.94
C ASP A 472 0.82 -13.22 -10.34
N MET A 473 1.97 -12.54 -10.44
CA MET A 473 2.44 -11.92 -11.69
C MET A 473 2.65 -12.96 -12.81
N THR A 474 3.24 -14.12 -12.47
CA THR A 474 3.49 -15.19 -13.45
C THR A 474 2.24 -16.01 -13.82
N SER A 475 1.15 -15.86 -13.05
CA SER A 475 -0.16 -16.46 -13.36
C SER A 475 -1.04 -15.56 -14.25
N ARG A 476 -0.94 -14.24 -14.09
CA ARG A 476 -1.78 -13.23 -14.77
C ARG A 476 -1.19 -12.71 -16.09
N PHE A 477 0.15 -12.65 -16.20
CA PHE A 477 0.83 -11.96 -17.30
C PHE A 477 1.78 -12.87 -18.08
N ASP A 478 1.93 -12.60 -19.39
CA ASP A 478 2.94 -13.25 -20.22
C ASP A 478 4.35 -12.79 -19.83
N CYS A 479 4.47 -11.50 -19.51
CA CYS A 479 5.68 -10.85 -19.02
C CYS A 479 5.30 -9.59 -18.23
N PHE A 480 6.22 -9.10 -17.40
CA PHE A 480 5.90 -7.99 -16.49
C PHE A 480 7.14 -7.24 -16.02
N TYR A 481 6.95 -5.99 -15.58
CA TYR A 481 7.97 -5.17 -14.91
C TYR A 481 7.74 -5.15 -13.40
N LEU A 482 8.80 -5.40 -12.63
CA LEU A 482 8.86 -5.12 -11.18
C LEU A 482 9.85 -3.99 -10.92
N PRO A 483 9.56 -3.07 -9.97
CA PRO A 483 10.46 -1.97 -9.62
C PRO A 483 11.68 -2.40 -8.80
N SER A 484 11.77 -3.69 -8.43
CA SER A 484 12.83 -4.29 -7.61
C SER A 484 13.32 -5.61 -8.19
N ASN A 485 14.51 -6.03 -7.77
CA ASN A 485 15.13 -7.28 -8.21
C ASN A 485 14.67 -8.48 -7.36
N VAL A 486 13.86 -9.37 -7.93
CA VAL A 486 13.41 -10.60 -7.25
C VAL A 486 14.31 -11.81 -7.50
N VAL A 487 15.27 -11.73 -8.44
CA VAL A 487 16.11 -12.88 -8.82
C VAL A 487 16.86 -13.53 -7.64
N PRO A 488 17.36 -12.81 -6.63
CA PRO A 488 18.02 -13.43 -5.47
C PRO A 488 17.13 -14.40 -4.67
N SER A 489 15.83 -14.08 -4.52
CA SER A 489 14.89 -14.83 -3.66
C SER A 489 13.83 -15.63 -4.42
N ALA A 490 13.68 -15.41 -5.74
CA ALA A 490 12.66 -16.04 -6.57
C ALA A 490 12.77 -17.57 -6.65
N ASP A 491 11.60 -18.23 -6.75
CA ASP A 491 11.49 -19.52 -7.42
C ASP A 491 11.64 -19.30 -8.93
N LEU A 492 12.74 -19.82 -9.49
CA LEU A 492 13.09 -19.65 -10.89
C LEU A 492 12.35 -20.64 -11.81
N GLU A 493 11.62 -21.63 -11.27
CA GLU A 493 10.73 -22.46 -12.11
C GLU A 493 9.54 -21.66 -12.66
N LEU A 494 9.20 -20.52 -12.04
CA LEU A 494 8.16 -19.59 -12.48
C LEU A 494 8.60 -18.66 -13.62
N LEU A 495 9.91 -18.55 -13.88
CA LEU A 495 10.51 -17.59 -14.81
C LEU A 495 11.17 -18.27 -16.01
N LEU A 496 11.17 -17.57 -17.15
CA LEU A 496 11.92 -17.97 -18.34
C LEU A 496 13.24 -17.19 -18.42
N SER A 497 14.36 -17.91 -18.41
CA SER A 497 15.68 -17.30 -18.60
C SER A 497 15.79 -16.62 -19.95
N VAL A 498 16.23 -15.35 -19.94
CA VAL A 498 16.29 -14.50 -21.13
C VAL A 498 17.53 -14.74 -22.00
N ASP A 499 18.50 -15.55 -21.55
CA ASP A 499 19.75 -15.85 -22.28
C ASP A 499 19.53 -16.25 -23.76
N PRO A 500 18.58 -17.12 -24.14
CA PRO A 500 18.39 -17.51 -25.54
C PRO A 500 17.88 -16.34 -26.41
N LEU A 501 17.19 -15.39 -25.80
CA LEU A 501 16.59 -14.22 -26.45
C LEU A 501 17.65 -13.12 -26.62
N LEU A 502 18.41 -12.83 -25.55
CA LEU A 502 19.58 -11.94 -25.59
C LEU A 502 20.63 -12.41 -26.62
N GLN A 503 20.89 -13.72 -26.70
CA GLN A 503 21.82 -14.31 -27.68
C GLN A 503 21.29 -14.27 -29.13
N ALA A 504 19.98 -14.17 -29.33
CA ALA A 504 19.35 -14.06 -30.64
C ALA A 504 19.23 -12.61 -31.13
N ASP A 505 19.30 -11.62 -30.24
CA ASP A 505 19.17 -10.21 -30.55
C ASP A 505 20.50 -9.60 -31.05
N PRO A 506 20.59 -9.18 -32.32
CA PRO A 506 21.81 -8.59 -32.87
C PRO A 506 22.09 -7.17 -32.35
N ASN A 507 21.17 -6.55 -31.60
CA ASN A 507 21.33 -5.22 -31.02
C ASN A 507 21.71 -5.26 -29.53
N PHE A 508 21.63 -6.43 -28.88
CA PHE A 508 22.01 -6.57 -27.48
C PHE A 508 23.51 -6.31 -27.28
N ASN A 509 23.86 -5.47 -26.31
CA ASN A 509 25.23 -5.17 -25.93
C ASN A 509 25.38 -5.21 -24.40
N ALA A 510 25.99 -6.28 -23.88
CA ALA A 510 26.28 -6.40 -22.45
C ALA A 510 27.23 -5.30 -21.94
N ASP A 511 28.15 -4.80 -22.79
CA ASP A 511 29.10 -3.74 -22.44
C ASP A 511 28.46 -2.35 -22.30
N ASP A 512 27.15 -2.18 -22.59
CA ASP A 512 26.42 -0.91 -22.41
C ASP A 512 25.71 -0.82 -21.04
N PHE A 513 25.72 -1.88 -20.23
CA PHE A 513 25.15 -1.80 -18.88
C PHE A 513 26.08 -1.05 -17.92
N VAL A 514 25.48 -0.31 -16.99
CA VAL A 514 26.19 0.36 -15.89
C VAL A 514 26.68 -0.69 -14.88
N GLY A 515 27.99 -0.71 -14.62
CA GLY A 515 28.59 -1.59 -13.60
C GLY A 515 28.20 -3.06 -13.79
N GLU A 516 27.89 -3.74 -12.70
CA GLU A 516 27.53 -5.16 -12.67
C GLU A 516 26.00 -5.41 -12.65
N VAL A 517 25.18 -4.43 -13.05
CA VAL A 517 23.70 -4.48 -13.02
C VAL A 517 23.10 -5.71 -13.71
N LEU A 518 23.69 -6.16 -14.83
CA LEU A 518 23.24 -7.36 -15.53
C LEU A 518 23.55 -8.65 -14.74
N SER A 519 24.61 -8.65 -13.92
CA SER A 519 24.93 -9.79 -13.05
C SER A 519 23.93 -9.92 -11.89
N GLN A 520 23.39 -8.80 -11.37
CA GLN A 520 22.44 -8.83 -10.26
C GLN A 520 21.12 -9.54 -10.61
N VAL A 521 20.69 -9.49 -11.88
CA VAL A 521 19.52 -10.23 -12.39
C VAL A 521 19.88 -11.63 -12.92
N SER A 522 21.04 -12.15 -12.54
CA SER A 522 21.53 -13.48 -12.90
C SER A 522 21.70 -14.36 -11.66
N ARG A 523 21.31 -15.64 -11.78
CA ARG A 523 21.50 -16.68 -10.74
C ARG A 523 21.73 -18.02 -11.42
N GLU A 524 22.53 -18.90 -10.81
CA GLU A 524 22.90 -20.22 -11.38
C GLU A 524 23.54 -20.14 -12.78
N GLY A 525 24.22 -19.02 -13.09
CA GLY A 525 24.89 -18.80 -14.38
C GLY A 525 23.95 -18.52 -15.55
N ARG A 526 22.73 -18.04 -15.28
CA ARG A 526 21.74 -17.59 -16.27
C ARG A 526 21.17 -16.22 -15.91
N THR A 527 20.81 -15.45 -16.93
CA THR A 527 20.06 -14.19 -16.77
C THR A 527 18.56 -14.48 -16.71
N TRP A 528 17.84 -13.86 -15.77
CA TRP A 528 16.40 -14.11 -15.52
C TRP A 528 15.49 -12.89 -15.72
N ALA A 529 16.07 -11.69 -15.85
CA ALA A 529 15.35 -10.46 -16.16
C ALA A 529 16.15 -9.60 -17.15
N VAL A 530 15.48 -8.67 -17.82
CA VAL A 530 16.12 -7.55 -18.52
C VAL A 530 16.08 -6.34 -17.59
N PRO A 531 17.23 -5.78 -17.15
CA PRO A 531 17.24 -4.56 -16.34
C PRO A 531 16.65 -3.40 -17.14
N LEU A 532 15.65 -2.71 -16.58
CA LEU A 532 15.03 -1.52 -17.16
C LEU A 532 15.27 -0.25 -16.34
N THR A 533 15.58 -0.39 -15.04
CA THR A 533 15.91 0.74 -14.16
C THR A 533 16.99 0.39 -13.14
N ILE A 534 17.75 1.40 -12.73
CA ILE A 534 18.57 1.40 -11.52
C ILE A 534 17.95 2.39 -10.55
N LEU A 535 17.87 2.00 -9.28
CA LEU A 535 17.35 2.79 -8.18
C LEU A 535 18.52 3.07 -7.19
N PRO A 536 19.41 4.06 -7.46
CA PRO A 536 20.48 4.45 -6.54
C PRO A 536 19.95 4.83 -5.16
N GLU A 537 20.60 4.33 -4.12
CA GLU A 537 20.45 4.78 -2.73
C GLU A 537 21.24 6.09 -2.53
N VAL A 538 20.57 7.17 -2.16
CA VAL A 538 21.14 8.53 -2.18
C VAL A 538 20.98 9.25 -0.84
N MET A 539 21.91 10.16 -0.56
CA MET A 539 21.74 11.13 0.51
C MET A 539 21.03 12.37 -0.02
N TRP A 540 20.27 13.07 0.81
CA TRP A 540 19.73 14.38 0.47
C TRP A 540 20.21 15.41 1.50
N TYR A 541 20.19 16.68 1.11
CA TYR A 541 20.60 17.78 1.98
C TYR A 541 19.78 19.04 1.72
N ARG A 542 19.63 19.88 2.75
CA ARG A 542 18.99 21.20 2.65
C ARG A 542 20.01 22.21 2.14
N THR A 543 19.80 22.79 0.96
CA THR A 543 20.77 23.74 0.39
C THR A 543 20.94 24.97 1.28
N THR A 544 19.82 25.48 1.80
CA THR A 544 19.76 26.67 2.65
C THR A 544 20.51 26.49 3.97
N ALA A 545 20.57 25.28 4.55
CA ALA A 545 21.32 25.00 5.78
C ALA A 545 22.84 25.08 5.54
N PHE A 546 23.33 24.46 4.47
CA PHE A 546 24.75 24.52 4.09
C PHE A 546 25.18 25.96 3.73
N GLU A 547 24.34 26.68 2.97
CA GLU A 547 24.56 28.10 2.64
C GLU A 547 24.63 28.98 3.91
N GLN A 548 23.71 28.80 4.86
CA GLN A 548 23.68 29.57 6.11
C GLN A 548 24.85 29.23 7.05
N ALA A 549 25.27 27.96 7.10
CA ALA A 549 26.44 27.51 7.83
C ALA A 549 27.77 27.95 7.20
N GLY A 550 27.74 28.40 5.94
CA GLY A 550 28.95 28.72 5.16
C GLY A 550 29.77 27.48 4.78
N LEU A 551 29.14 26.32 4.75
CA LEU A 551 29.74 25.05 4.33
C LEU A 551 29.63 24.89 2.81
N PRO A 552 30.60 24.20 2.15
CA PRO A 552 30.42 23.79 0.77
C PRO A 552 29.24 22.81 0.69
N ALA A 553 28.43 22.91 -0.36
CA ALA A 553 27.41 21.89 -0.63
C ALA A 553 28.09 20.52 -0.79
N PRO A 554 27.47 19.43 -0.33
CA PRO A 554 27.94 18.08 -0.56
C PRO A 554 27.66 17.71 -2.04
N GLU A 555 28.51 18.20 -2.94
CA GLU A 555 28.52 17.79 -4.34
C GLU A 555 28.87 16.29 -4.45
N GLY A 556 28.47 15.64 -5.54
CA GLY A 556 28.74 14.22 -5.75
C GLY A 556 30.24 13.92 -5.64
N GLY A 557 30.62 13.01 -4.74
CA GLY A 557 32.01 12.71 -4.43
C GLY A 557 32.65 13.51 -3.28
N TRP A 558 31.90 14.24 -2.47
CA TRP A 558 32.34 14.70 -1.14
C TRP A 558 32.87 13.57 -0.24
N THR A 559 33.68 13.89 0.77
CA THR A 559 34.41 12.89 1.58
C THR A 559 33.81 12.70 2.98
N ILE A 560 34.17 11.58 3.63
CA ILE A 560 33.85 11.33 5.04
C ILE A 560 34.39 12.40 6.00
N THR A 561 35.45 13.11 5.60
CA THR A 561 35.98 14.28 6.34
C THR A 561 35.03 15.47 6.25
N ASP A 562 34.45 15.72 5.08
CA ASP A 562 33.49 16.80 4.85
C ASP A 562 32.16 16.51 5.58
N PHE A 563 31.70 15.24 5.54
CA PHE A 563 30.57 14.76 6.33
C PHE A 563 30.78 14.98 7.84
N THR A 564 31.92 14.55 8.38
CA THR A 564 32.27 14.73 9.80
C THR A 564 32.35 16.21 10.18
N ALA A 565 32.86 17.07 9.30
CA ALA A 565 32.89 18.51 9.53
C ALA A 565 31.49 19.14 9.52
N ALA A 566 30.60 18.70 8.62
CA ALA A 566 29.21 19.14 8.59
C ALA A 566 28.45 18.72 9.87
N LEU A 567 28.60 17.47 10.31
CA LEU A 567 28.04 16.97 11.58
C LEU A 567 28.40 17.87 12.76
N GLN A 568 29.68 18.24 12.90
CA GLN A 568 30.16 19.09 14.00
C GLN A 568 29.56 20.50 14.01
N VAL A 569 29.12 21.01 12.85
CA VAL A 569 28.50 22.33 12.72
C VAL A 569 27.00 22.29 12.96
N PHE A 570 26.33 21.20 12.55
CA PHE A 570 24.87 21.07 12.66
C PHE A 570 24.39 20.43 13.98
N THR A 571 25.26 19.73 14.73
CA THR A 571 24.86 19.09 16.00
C THR A 571 24.38 20.12 17.03
N ASN A 572 23.13 19.97 17.48
CA ASN A 572 22.54 20.72 18.59
C ASN A 572 21.85 19.76 19.58
N ASP A 573 21.43 20.28 20.74
CA ASP A 573 20.77 19.49 21.80
C ASP A 573 19.28 19.22 21.50
N GLU A 574 18.78 19.53 20.30
CA GLU A 574 17.35 19.59 20.01
C GLU A 574 16.86 18.53 19.00
N ALA A 575 17.70 18.08 18.06
CA ALA A 575 17.39 16.94 17.18
C ALA A 575 18.63 16.26 16.57
N PRO A 576 18.49 14.99 16.14
CA PRO A 576 19.54 14.32 15.39
C PRO A 576 19.72 14.95 14.01
N VAL A 577 21.00 15.16 13.66
CA VAL A 577 21.44 15.85 12.44
C VAL A 577 21.25 14.96 11.22
N VAL A 578 21.63 13.69 11.38
CA VAL A 578 21.34 12.57 10.49
C VAL A 578 20.14 11.85 11.10
N THR A 579 19.44 11.08 10.32
CA THR A 579 18.31 10.25 10.74
C THR A 579 18.66 8.79 10.38
N ASN A 580 17.82 7.80 10.69
CA ASN A 580 17.76 6.56 9.90
C ASN A 580 16.33 6.07 9.94
N TYR A 581 15.48 6.63 9.07
CA TYR A 581 14.19 6.01 8.79
C TYR A 581 14.44 4.76 7.95
N GLY A 582 13.87 3.63 8.35
CA GLY A 582 13.84 2.39 7.56
C GLY A 582 14.27 1.18 8.37
N TYR A 583 13.56 0.07 8.18
CA TYR A 583 13.84 -1.23 8.80
C TYR A 583 15.02 -1.96 8.11
N THR A 584 16.02 -1.22 7.59
CA THR A 584 17.17 -1.79 6.91
C THR A 584 18.47 -1.09 7.33
N ASP A 585 19.53 -1.87 7.41
CA ASP A 585 20.88 -1.49 7.78
C ASP A 585 21.69 -0.83 6.66
N THR A 586 21.23 -0.90 5.40
CA THR A 586 21.94 -0.44 4.19
C THR A 586 22.64 0.92 4.38
N GLY A 587 21.92 1.97 4.82
CA GLY A 587 22.51 3.30 5.04
C GLY A 587 23.57 3.34 6.14
N VAL A 588 23.44 2.49 7.17
CA VAL A 588 24.43 2.30 8.24
C VAL A 588 25.68 1.62 7.68
N LEU A 589 25.53 0.55 6.89
CA LEU A 589 26.63 -0.14 6.22
C LEU A 589 27.41 0.78 5.26
N LEU A 590 26.72 1.61 4.49
CA LEU A 590 27.35 2.59 3.58
C LEU A 590 28.22 3.60 4.34
N LEU A 591 27.76 4.06 5.51
CA LEU A 591 28.56 4.93 6.39
C LEU A 591 29.72 4.15 7.04
N ILE A 592 29.53 2.90 7.46
CA ILE A 592 30.61 2.06 8.01
C ILE A 592 31.73 1.88 6.98
N ALA A 593 31.38 1.63 5.72
CA ALA A 593 32.34 1.59 4.61
C ALA A 593 33.09 2.92 4.45
N ALA A 594 32.39 4.06 4.51
CA ALA A 594 33.01 5.39 4.44
C ALA A 594 33.99 5.66 5.62
N TYR A 595 33.70 5.13 6.82
CA TYR A 595 34.63 5.16 7.97
C TYR A 595 35.76 4.12 7.90
N GLY A 596 35.73 3.21 6.92
CA GLY A 596 36.80 2.23 6.64
C GLY A 596 36.57 0.81 7.13
N GLY A 597 35.37 0.49 7.64
CA GLY A 597 35.00 -0.88 8.04
C GLY A 597 34.32 -1.66 6.91
N LEU A 598 34.46 -2.98 6.92
CA LEU A 598 33.75 -3.85 5.97
C LEU A 598 33.30 -5.15 6.68
N PRO A 599 32.20 -5.10 7.46
CA PRO A 599 31.74 -6.23 8.27
C PRO A 599 31.30 -7.42 7.43
N LEU A 600 30.77 -7.16 6.22
CA LEU A 600 30.40 -8.16 5.23
C LEU A 600 30.98 -7.75 3.88
N ASP A 601 31.75 -8.63 3.24
CA ASP A 601 32.29 -8.43 1.88
C ASP A 601 31.70 -9.47 0.92
N PHE A 602 30.72 -9.03 0.12
CA PHE A 602 30.00 -9.86 -0.86
C PHE A 602 30.74 -10.04 -2.19
N ARG A 603 31.97 -9.51 -2.32
CA ARG A 603 32.84 -9.78 -3.48
C ARG A 603 33.47 -11.18 -3.42
N THR A 604 33.28 -11.90 -2.32
CA THR A 604 33.57 -13.34 -2.21
C THR A 604 32.26 -14.12 -2.07
N ASP A 605 32.25 -15.35 -2.57
CA ASP A 605 31.18 -16.32 -2.34
C ASP A 605 31.78 -17.57 -1.64
N PRO A 606 31.37 -17.91 -0.41
CA PRO A 606 30.48 -17.12 0.46
C PRO A 606 31.10 -15.76 0.86
N PRO A 607 30.29 -14.80 1.34
CA PRO A 607 30.76 -13.49 1.78
C PRO A 607 31.78 -13.60 2.92
N THR A 608 32.79 -12.74 2.90
CA THR A 608 33.78 -12.67 3.98
C THR A 608 33.20 -11.87 5.14
N VAL A 609 33.16 -12.47 6.33
CA VAL A 609 32.62 -11.85 7.56
C VAL A 609 33.76 -11.39 8.46
N ASN A 610 33.78 -10.10 8.81
CA ASN A 610 34.86 -9.46 9.58
C ASN A 610 34.32 -8.62 10.76
N PHE A 611 33.32 -9.13 11.49
CA PHE A 611 32.72 -8.40 12.62
C PHE A 611 33.69 -8.16 13.77
N ASP A 612 34.70 -9.02 13.93
CA ASP A 612 35.72 -8.94 15.00
C ASP A 612 37.01 -8.20 14.60
N ASP A 613 37.12 -7.72 13.34
CA ASP A 613 38.30 -6.95 12.91
C ASP A 613 38.36 -5.57 13.60
N PRO A 614 39.50 -5.16 14.19
CA PRO A 614 39.60 -3.90 14.91
C PRO A 614 39.24 -2.63 14.11
N ALA A 615 39.54 -2.58 12.80
CA ALA A 615 39.18 -1.43 11.98
C ALA A 615 37.67 -1.41 11.67
N THR A 616 37.07 -2.59 11.47
CA THR A 616 35.62 -2.73 11.32
C THR A 616 34.87 -2.37 12.61
N ILE A 617 35.32 -2.85 13.77
CA ILE A 617 34.78 -2.46 15.09
C ILE A 617 34.85 -0.93 15.28
N ASP A 618 35.99 -0.31 14.98
CA ASP A 618 36.18 1.14 15.11
C ASP A 618 35.28 1.94 14.14
N ALA A 619 35.01 1.43 12.94
CA ALA A 619 34.09 2.04 11.98
C ALA A 619 32.61 1.88 12.40
N ILE A 620 32.20 0.67 12.82
CA ILE A 620 30.86 0.41 13.38
C ILE A 620 30.61 1.35 14.56
N ARG A 621 31.57 1.44 15.50
CA ARG A 621 31.47 2.32 16.66
C ARG A 621 31.31 3.79 16.26
N GLN A 622 32.09 4.28 15.29
CA GLN A 622 31.97 5.66 14.82
C GLN A 622 30.58 5.99 14.26
N VAL A 623 29.91 5.04 13.58
CA VAL A 623 28.54 5.25 13.06
C VAL A 623 27.49 5.11 14.16
N LEU A 624 27.54 4.05 14.96
CA LEU A 624 26.54 3.82 16.01
C LEU A 624 26.66 4.82 17.18
N ASP A 625 27.83 5.40 17.43
CA ASP A 625 27.99 6.49 18.39
C ASP A 625 27.29 7.77 17.91
N LEU A 626 27.09 7.98 16.61
CA LEU A 626 26.21 9.07 16.13
C LEU A 626 24.78 8.85 16.66
N ALA A 627 24.29 7.61 16.66
CA ALA A 627 22.98 7.29 17.21
C ALA A 627 22.91 7.53 18.72
N LYS A 628 23.89 7.00 19.47
CA LYS A 628 23.94 7.12 20.94
C LYS A 628 24.12 8.55 21.43
N ASN A 629 24.79 9.39 20.64
CA ASN A 629 24.95 10.82 20.93
C ASN A 629 23.75 11.67 20.46
N GLY A 630 22.68 11.05 19.94
CA GLY A 630 21.52 11.76 19.39
C GLY A 630 21.85 12.60 18.16
N GLN A 631 22.90 12.27 17.42
CA GLN A 631 23.30 12.89 16.16
C GLN A 631 22.75 12.15 14.92
N MET A 632 22.38 10.88 15.10
CA MET A 632 21.69 10.04 14.13
C MET A 632 20.41 9.49 14.78
N ARG A 633 19.25 9.53 14.12
CA ARG A 633 18.11 8.69 14.56
C ARG A 633 18.44 7.23 14.26
N TYR A 634 18.01 6.33 15.15
CA TYR A 634 18.15 4.91 14.98
C TYR A 634 16.83 4.24 15.38
N ASP A 635 16.19 3.58 14.42
CA ASP A 635 15.04 2.70 14.65
C ASP A 635 15.56 1.25 14.74
N ALA A 636 14.87 0.36 15.47
CA ALA A 636 15.31 -1.03 15.64
C ALA A 636 15.30 -1.79 14.31
N LEU A 637 16.41 -2.46 13.98
CA LEU A 637 16.64 -3.09 12.67
C LEU A 637 16.00 -4.48 12.57
N LEU A 638 15.72 -5.14 13.70
CA LEU A 638 15.15 -6.50 13.75
C LEU A 638 13.63 -6.61 13.50
N ILE A 639 12.94 -5.55 13.07
CA ILE A 639 11.48 -5.56 12.86
C ILE A 639 11.13 -6.16 11.50
N PHE A 640 10.45 -7.32 11.50
CA PHE A 640 10.00 -8.00 10.29
C PHE A 640 8.85 -7.23 9.62
N SER A 641 9.15 -6.52 8.52
CA SER A 641 8.19 -5.75 7.73
C SER A 641 8.25 -6.21 6.27
N SER A 642 7.20 -6.84 5.76
CA SER A 642 7.09 -7.31 4.37
C SER A 642 6.80 -6.21 3.34
N GLY A 643 7.23 -4.97 3.62
CA GLY A 643 7.05 -3.82 2.75
C GLY A 643 8.36 -3.42 2.08
N SER A 644 8.32 -3.19 0.77
CA SER A 644 9.41 -2.57 -0.01
C SER A 644 9.57 -1.09 0.38
N GLY A 645 10.13 -0.85 1.56
CA GLY A 645 10.34 0.48 2.13
C GLY A 645 11.51 1.22 1.46
N VAL A 646 11.19 2.12 0.53
CA VAL A 646 12.08 3.22 0.14
C VAL A 646 12.21 4.15 1.35
N THR A 647 13.42 4.49 1.82
CA THR A 647 13.54 5.18 3.11
C THR A 647 14.59 6.29 3.26
N GLU A 648 14.33 7.24 4.17
CA GLU A 648 14.46 8.67 3.91
C GLU A 648 15.07 9.50 5.09
N ILE A 649 16.32 10.00 5.00
CA ILE A 649 17.07 10.91 5.91
C ILE A 649 17.72 12.21 5.31
N ILE A 650 18.04 13.27 6.08
CA ILE A 650 18.79 14.48 5.62
C ILE A 650 19.85 14.92 6.66
N LEU A 651 20.71 15.91 6.33
CA LEU A 651 21.59 16.65 7.27
C LEU A 651 21.03 18.04 7.66
N SER A 652 20.60 18.27 8.92
CA SER A 652 20.20 19.61 9.47
C SER A 652 19.94 19.61 11.00
N PRO A 653 20.02 20.75 11.73
CA PRO A 653 19.32 20.93 13.01
C PRO A 653 17.81 21.26 12.83
N LEU A 654 16.99 21.12 13.89
CA LEU A 654 15.53 21.43 13.98
C LEU A 654 15.09 22.71 13.22
N ASP A 655 13.89 22.90 12.65
CA ASP A 655 12.55 22.26 12.71
C ASP A 655 11.83 22.59 11.37
N ASP A 656 10.68 22.09 10.90
CA ASP A 656 9.63 21.15 11.36
C ASP A 656 9.14 20.36 10.12
N SER A 657 8.71 19.10 10.30
CA SER A 657 8.28 18.12 9.27
C SER A 657 9.31 17.75 8.18
N ASN A 658 9.46 16.43 7.94
CA ASN A 658 10.17 15.76 6.82
C ASN A 658 11.68 16.02 6.61
N SER A 659 12.49 14.95 6.46
CA SER A 659 13.89 15.06 6.00
C SER A 659 14.50 13.70 5.53
N ARG A 660 14.91 13.58 4.24
CA ARG A 660 14.66 12.42 3.31
C ARG A 660 15.74 11.97 2.23
N PHE A 661 16.51 10.89 2.46
CA PHE A 661 17.39 9.95 1.67
C PHE A 661 16.58 9.10 0.64
N GLY A 662 17.13 7.97 0.22
CA GLY A 662 16.43 6.77 -0.20
C GLY A 662 16.83 6.36 -1.59
N THR A 663 16.10 5.40 -2.14
CA THR A 663 16.20 5.18 -3.57
C THR A 663 15.64 6.39 -4.34
N LEU A 664 16.05 6.54 -5.60
CA LEU A 664 15.67 7.66 -6.47
C LEU A 664 14.15 7.81 -6.77
N VAL A 665 13.29 7.03 -6.09
CA VAL A 665 11.83 7.02 -6.24
C VAL A 665 11.17 8.02 -5.28
N THR A 666 11.13 9.30 -5.67
CA THR A 666 10.01 10.26 -5.43
C THR A 666 10.30 11.70 -5.91
N MET A 667 11.00 11.86 -7.05
CA MET A 667 11.08 13.17 -7.74
C MET A 667 9.78 13.53 -8.49
N GLY A 668 8.70 13.54 -7.71
CA GLY A 668 7.37 14.06 -8.01
C GLY A 668 6.67 14.66 -6.78
N GLY A 669 7.36 14.84 -5.62
CA GLY A 669 6.75 15.51 -4.47
C GLY A 669 7.46 15.49 -3.10
N GLY A 670 8.63 14.88 -2.92
CA GLY A 670 9.17 14.61 -1.57
C GLY A 670 9.70 15.80 -0.75
N GLY A 671 10.52 16.68 -1.34
CA GLY A 671 11.28 17.68 -0.55
C GLY A 671 10.67 19.08 -0.43
N GLY A 672 9.97 19.57 -1.45
CA GLY A 672 9.84 21.03 -1.66
C GLY A 672 11.12 21.62 -2.26
N GLU A 673 11.12 22.93 -2.58
CA GLU A 673 12.13 23.54 -3.47
C GLU A 673 13.57 23.61 -2.90
N GLU A 674 13.76 23.38 -1.59
CA GLU A 674 15.00 23.65 -0.85
C GLU A 674 15.97 22.47 -0.65
N PHE A 675 15.60 21.26 -1.09
CA PHE A 675 16.44 20.05 -0.93
C PHE A 675 17.01 19.53 -2.24
N ARG A 676 18.16 18.85 -2.15
CA ARG A 676 18.92 18.33 -3.30
C ARG A 676 19.52 16.95 -2.97
N ILE A 677 19.72 16.12 -3.98
CA ILE A 677 20.33 14.79 -3.86
C ILE A 677 21.86 14.85 -3.94
N THR A 678 22.51 13.88 -3.31
CA THR A 678 23.96 13.64 -3.38
C THR A 678 24.28 12.17 -3.05
N THR A 679 25.55 11.79 -3.21
CA THR A 679 26.03 10.43 -2.93
C THR A 679 26.27 10.25 -1.43
N TYR A 680 26.45 9.02 -0.96
CA TYR A 680 27.09 8.81 0.33
C TYR A 680 28.54 9.33 0.30
N PRO A 681 29.13 9.73 1.44
CA PRO A 681 30.47 10.29 1.48
C PRO A 681 31.53 9.24 1.12
N GLN A 682 32.50 9.62 0.27
CA GLN A 682 33.63 8.75 -0.06
C GLN A 682 34.55 8.56 1.16
N GLY A 683 34.86 7.31 1.49
CA GLY A 683 35.78 6.96 2.57
C GLY A 683 37.24 7.06 2.16
N SER A 684 38.13 6.79 3.12
CA SER A 684 39.59 6.76 2.87
C SER A 684 40.12 5.37 2.48
N GLN A 685 39.28 4.34 2.57
CA GLN A 685 39.60 2.94 2.25
C GLN A 685 38.54 2.27 1.38
N TYR A 686 37.26 2.57 1.64
CA TYR A 686 36.11 2.10 0.86
C TYR A 686 35.16 3.24 0.54
N THR A 687 34.49 3.15 -0.60
CA THR A 687 33.32 3.98 -0.93
C THR A 687 32.11 3.06 -0.98
N GLY A 688 31.18 3.22 -0.04
CA GLY A 688 29.93 2.46 -0.06
C GLY A 688 29.01 2.97 -1.17
N ILE A 689 28.41 2.05 -1.93
CA ILE A 689 27.33 2.35 -2.87
C ILE A 689 26.25 1.26 -2.77
N ALA A 690 24.97 1.63 -2.91
CA ALA A 690 23.88 0.67 -2.98
C ALA A 690 22.86 1.10 -4.03
N TYR A 691 22.18 0.12 -4.63
CA TYR A 691 21.09 0.33 -5.57
C TYR A 691 20.24 -0.93 -5.70
N ASP A 692 18.96 -0.73 -6.04
CA ASP A 692 18.07 -1.80 -6.51
C ASP A 692 17.96 -1.74 -8.05
N VAL A 693 17.52 -2.84 -8.67
CA VAL A 693 17.40 -2.99 -10.13
C VAL A 693 15.97 -3.38 -10.48
N GLY A 694 15.23 -2.46 -11.08
CA GLY A 694 13.91 -2.79 -11.65
C GLY A 694 14.07 -3.57 -12.94
N GLY A 695 13.51 -4.77 -12.96
CA GLY A 695 13.65 -5.73 -14.06
C GLY A 695 12.33 -6.00 -14.78
N ALA A 696 12.43 -6.36 -16.05
CA ALA A 696 11.35 -7.00 -16.79
C ALA A 696 11.59 -8.51 -16.92
N TYR A 697 10.56 -9.28 -16.61
CA TYR A 697 10.59 -10.73 -16.47
C TYR A 697 9.62 -11.39 -17.45
N ILE A 698 9.89 -12.64 -17.83
CA ILE A 698 9.04 -13.44 -18.72
C ILE A 698 8.54 -14.66 -17.94
N SER A 699 7.23 -14.88 -17.92
CA SER A 699 6.59 -15.98 -17.20
C SER A 699 6.90 -17.32 -17.87
N ALA A 700 7.30 -18.35 -17.11
CA ALA A 700 7.63 -19.67 -17.67
C ALA A 700 6.47 -20.33 -18.44
N ASN A 701 5.23 -19.92 -18.16
CA ASN A 701 4.01 -20.44 -18.78
C ASN A 701 3.56 -19.71 -20.06
N THR A 702 4.20 -18.59 -20.44
CA THR A 702 3.78 -17.83 -21.64
C THR A 702 3.87 -18.69 -22.90
N GLN A 703 2.93 -18.47 -23.83
CA GLN A 703 2.99 -19.08 -25.16
C GLN A 703 3.76 -18.22 -26.17
N ASN A 704 4.14 -16.98 -25.80
CA ASN A 704 4.72 -15.98 -26.70
C ASN A 704 6.03 -15.35 -26.17
N PRO A 705 7.06 -16.13 -25.74
CA PRO A 705 8.24 -15.57 -25.10
C PRO A 705 9.06 -14.64 -26.01
N GLU A 706 9.10 -14.89 -27.33
CA GLU A 706 9.72 -13.97 -28.28
C GLU A 706 8.91 -12.68 -28.46
N GLY A 707 7.60 -12.70 -28.24
CA GLY A 707 6.74 -11.51 -28.25
C GLY A 707 6.99 -10.65 -27.01
N CYS A 708 7.04 -11.30 -25.84
CA CYS A 708 7.43 -10.70 -24.57
C CYS A 708 8.76 -9.96 -24.69
N TYR A 709 9.81 -10.64 -25.17
CA TYR A 709 11.13 -10.05 -25.32
C TYR A 709 11.14 -8.85 -26.27
N ARG A 710 10.45 -8.93 -27.42
CA ARG A 710 10.39 -7.79 -28.36
C ARG A 710 9.71 -6.57 -27.73
N PHE A 711 8.65 -6.77 -26.94
CA PHE A 711 8.01 -5.66 -26.23
C PHE A 711 8.91 -5.10 -25.12
N ILE A 712 9.57 -5.95 -24.35
CA ILE A 712 10.56 -5.55 -23.33
C ILE A 712 11.70 -4.74 -23.94
N SER A 713 12.31 -5.20 -25.05
CA SER A 713 13.37 -4.47 -25.75
C SER A 713 12.87 -3.17 -26.37
N PHE A 714 11.60 -3.09 -26.77
CA PHE A 714 10.98 -1.85 -27.24
C PHE A 714 10.84 -0.82 -26.12
N ILE A 715 10.25 -1.18 -24.96
CA ILE A 715 10.14 -0.27 -23.82
C ILE A 715 11.51 0.07 -23.18
N ALA A 716 12.50 -0.81 -23.27
CA ALA A 716 13.87 -0.54 -22.84
C ALA A 716 14.55 0.59 -23.64
N ALA A 717 14.12 0.83 -24.87
CA ALA A 717 14.56 1.97 -25.69
C ALA A 717 13.87 3.30 -25.32
N HIS A 718 12.94 3.30 -24.37
CA HIS A 718 12.15 4.47 -23.93
C HIS A 718 12.38 4.83 -22.45
N PRO A 719 13.58 5.33 -22.08
CA PRO A 719 13.87 5.75 -20.70
C PRO A 719 13.02 6.95 -20.23
N ASP A 720 12.27 7.60 -21.13
CA ASP A 720 11.23 8.58 -20.76
C ASP A 720 10.10 7.97 -19.92
N LEU A 721 9.83 6.66 -20.05
CA LEU A 721 8.83 5.92 -19.28
C LEU A 721 9.13 5.84 -17.78
N PHE A 722 10.41 5.72 -17.40
CA PHE A 722 10.84 5.35 -16.05
C PHE A 722 11.45 6.52 -15.29
N THR A 723 10.92 6.84 -14.11
CA THR A 723 11.41 7.96 -13.26
C THR A 723 12.82 7.76 -12.70
N SER A 724 13.31 6.51 -12.70
CA SER A 724 14.58 6.09 -12.12
C SER A 724 15.77 6.26 -13.10
N MET A 725 16.97 5.87 -12.69
CA MET A 725 18.17 5.94 -13.54
C MET A 725 18.11 4.85 -14.64
N PRO A 726 18.43 5.16 -15.91
CA PRO A 726 18.53 4.14 -16.95
C PRO A 726 19.72 3.19 -16.70
N PRO A 727 19.58 1.88 -16.93
CA PRO A 727 20.67 0.92 -16.74
C PRO A 727 21.71 0.92 -17.87
N TYR A 728 21.42 1.62 -18.98
CA TYR A 728 22.28 1.70 -20.15
C TYR A 728 23.13 2.99 -20.15
N VAL A 729 24.45 2.85 -20.21
CA VAL A 729 25.43 3.96 -20.25
C VAL A 729 25.16 4.88 -21.45
N SER A 730 24.80 4.32 -22.61
CA SER A 730 24.42 5.08 -23.80
C SER A 730 23.20 6.00 -23.61
N GLN A 731 22.30 5.67 -22.67
CA GLN A 731 21.06 6.41 -22.43
C GLN A 731 21.22 7.56 -21.43
N ILE A 732 22.13 7.47 -20.46
CA ILE A 732 22.27 8.46 -19.35
C ILE A 732 22.36 9.91 -19.85
N ASN A 733 23.09 10.12 -20.95
CA ASN A 733 23.34 11.44 -21.54
C ASN A 733 22.49 11.71 -22.80
N SER A 734 21.41 10.95 -23.03
CA SER A 734 20.53 11.12 -24.19
C SER A 734 19.69 12.40 -24.09
N PRO A 735 19.26 12.99 -25.23
CA PRO A 735 18.34 14.12 -25.22
C PRO A 735 17.02 13.85 -24.49
N GLU A 736 16.53 12.60 -24.54
CA GLU A 736 15.28 12.15 -23.95
C GLU A 736 15.38 12.09 -22.41
N VAL A 737 16.47 11.53 -21.88
CA VAL A 737 16.76 11.51 -20.43
C VAL A 737 17.02 12.94 -19.94
N LEU A 738 17.79 13.75 -20.67
CA LEU A 738 18.03 15.14 -20.31
C LEU A 738 16.73 15.99 -20.31
N ALA A 739 15.81 15.75 -21.24
CA ALA A 739 14.53 16.46 -21.31
C ALA A 739 13.52 16.02 -20.23
N SER A 740 13.57 14.75 -19.82
CA SER A 740 12.62 14.17 -18.84
C SER A 740 13.09 14.21 -17.38
N ARG A 741 14.42 14.19 -17.13
CA ARG A 741 15.04 14.18 -15.79
C ARG A 741 15.75 15.49 -15.45
N GLY A 742 16.12 16.30 -16.45
CA GLY A 742 16.83 17.56 -16.26
C GLY A 742 18.33 17.40 -16.00
N THR A 743 19.06 18.53 -16.00
CA THR A 743 20.53 18.55 -15.91
C THR A 743 21.09 18.05 -14.58
N GLU A 744 20.35 18.22 -13.49
CA GLU A 744 20.80 17.88 -12.14
C GLU A 744 20.84 16.35 -11.93
N ALA A 745 19.73 15.66 -12.26
CA ALA A 745 19.66 14.21 -12.22
C ALA A 745 20.67 13.54 -13.16
N VAL A 746 20.87 14.08 -14.38
CA VAL A 746 21.89 13.56 -15.30
C VAL A 746 23.31 13.76 -14.74
N ALA A 747 23.61 14.88 -14.06
CA ALA A 747 24.90 15.06 -13.39
C ALA A 747 25.11 14.06 -12.24
N PHE A 748 24.06 13.79 -11.46
CA PHE A 748 24.09 12.74 -10.44
C PHE A 748 24.31 11.35 -11.06
N PHE A 749 23.59 10.97 -12.11
CA PHE A 749 23.76 9.67 -12.80
C PHE A 749 25.18 9.46 -13.32
N ASN A 750 25.80 10.48 -13.94
CA ASN A 750 27.20 10.39 -14.36
C ASN A 750 28.14 10.20 -13.15
N THR A 751 27.90 10.92 -12.04
CA THR A 751 28.69 10.74 -10.81
C THR A 751 28.55 9.35 -10.22
N PHE A 752 27.34 8.78 -10.26
CA PHE A 752 27.06 7.42 -9.79
C PHE A 752 27.80 6.36 -10.62
N VAL A 753 27.82 6.51 -11.95
CA VAL A 753 28.65 5.65 -12.84
C VAL A 753 30.14 5.81 -12.55
N ASP A 754 30.62 7.05 -12.38
CA ASP A 754 32.03 7.32 -12.08
C ASP A 754 32.47 6.72 -10.73
N LEU A 755 31.56 6.62 -9.74
CA LEU A 755 31.81 5.95 -8.45
C LEU A 755 31.80 4.42 -8.60
N LEU A 756 30.83 3.83 -9.30
CA LEU A 756 30.79 2.37 -9.56
C LEU A 756 32.05 1.88 -10.29
N ALA A 757 32.67 2.72 -11.12
CA ALA A 757 33.90 2.38 -11.85
C ALA A 757 35.18 2.41 -10.98
N GLN A 758 35.12 2.80 -9.69
CA GLN A 758 36.29 2.88 -8.81
C GLN A 758 36.60 1.52 -8.13
N PRO A 759 37.87 1.08 -8.08
CA PRO A 759 38.24 -0.19 -7.45
C PRO A 759 38.11 -0.20 -5.91
N GLU A 760 38.00 0.97 -5.27
CA GLU A 760 37.69 1.15 -3.85
C GLU A 760 36.19 1.14 -3.52
N THR A 761 35.31 1.11 -4.54
CA THR A 761 33.87 1.07 -4.34
C THR A 761 33.41 -0.33 -3.92
N ILE A 762 32.53 -0.37 -2.93
CA ILE A 762 31.88 -1.57 -2.40
C ILE A 762 30.39 -1.47 -2.72
N GLU A 763 29.93 -2.33 -3.62
CA GLU A 763 28.51 -2.49 -3.92
C GLU A 763 27.84 -3.31 -2.82
N PHE A 764 26.92 -2.68 -2.09
CA PHE A 764 25.95 -3.33 -1.22
C PHE A 764 24.66 -3.54 -2.02
N LEU A 765 24.06 -4.72 -1.93
CA LEU A 765 22.77 -5.03 -2.54
C LEU A 765 21.68 -4.08 -1.99
N GLY A 766 20.89 -3.46 -2.86
CA GLY A 766 19.73 -2.68 -2.43
C GLY A 766 18.72 -3.56 -1.68
N GLY A 767 18.19 -3.04 -0.57
CA GLY A 767 17.20 -3.78 0.25
C GLY A 767 17.80 -4.94 1.02
N PHE A 768 18.92 -4.73 1.73
CA PHE A 768 19.68 -5.80 2.39
C PHE A 768 18.90 -6.65 3.41
N ASN A 769 17.76 -6.13 3.93
CA ASN A 769 16.89 -6.86 4.85
C ASN A 769 15.80 -7.69 4.14
N ASN A 770 16.22 -8.63 3.29
CA ASN A 770 15.32 -9.60 2.64
C ASN A 770 14.93 -10.79 3.55
N GLY A 771 15.14 -10.70 4.88
CA GLY A 771 14.68 -11.68 5.87
C GLY A 771 15.22 -13.12 5.76
N LEU A 772 16.16 -13.38 4.84
CA LEU A 772 16.56 -14.73 4.42
C LEU A 772 18.03 -15.08 4.68
N SER A 773 18.91 -14.08 4.78
CA SER A 773 20.31 -14.30 5.19
C SER A 773 20.44 -14.07 6.70
N PRO A 774 21.02 -15.00 7.48
CA PRO A 774 21.21 -14.80 8.91
C PRO A 774 22.41 -13.87 9.23
N LEU A 775 23.28 -13.59 8.25
CA LEU A 775 24.50 -12.79 8.46
C LEU A 775 24.20 -11.31 8.79
N PRO A 776 23.33 -10.58 8.06
CA PRO A 776 22.88 -9.25 8.47
C PRO A 776 22.12 -9.29 9.81
N TYR A 777 21.21 -10.26 10.01
CA TYR A 777 20.44 -10.40 11.25
C TYR A 777 21.33 -10.42 12.52
N TRP A 778 22.44 -11.16 12.50
CA TRP A 778 23.34 -11.19 13.67
C TRP A 778 24.12 -9.89 13.87
N LEU A 779 24.44 -9.18 12.80
CA LEU A 779 25.07 -7.86 12.83
C LEU A 779 24.09 -6.80 13.37
N ASP A 780 22.87 -6.77 12.85
CA ASP A 780 21.78 -5.88 13.25
C ASP A 780 21.39 -6.08 14.71
N ARG A 781 21.35 -7.33 15.19
CA ARG A 781 21.15 -7.62 16.61
C ARG A 781 22.27 -7.04 17.47
N ALA A 782 23.53 -7.07 17.03
CA ALA A 782 24.63 -6.45 17.76
C ALA A 782 24.50 -4.91 17.76
N PHE A 783 24.02 -4.31 16.67
CA PHE A 783 23.76 -2.87 16.57
C PHE A 783 22.60 -2.45 17.50
N ASP A 784 21.45 -3.12 17.43
CA ASP A 784 20.26 -2.86 18.25
C ASP A 784 20.61 -2.94 19.74
N ARG A 785 21.34 -3.98 20.16
CA ARG A 785 21.73 -4.15 21.57
C ARG A 785 22.77 -3.10 22.01
N TYR A 786 23.67 -2.66 21.12
CA TYR A 786 24.60 -1.57 21.46
C TYR A 786 23.91 -0.21 21.63
N VAL A 787 22.99 0.13 20.72
CA VAL A 787 22.32 1.44 20.67
C VAL A 787 21.17 1.53 21.67
N LEU A 788 20.27 0.54 21.68
CA LEU A 788 19.02 0.54 22.44
C LEU A 788 19.20 0.00 23.87
N GLU A 789 19.93 -1.11 24.03
CA GLU A 789 20.13 -1.75 25.36
C GLU A 789 21.37 -1.25 26.11
N ASN A 790 22.24 -0.47 25.47
CA ASN A 790 23.57 -0.09 25.98
C ASN A 790 24.48 -1.29 26.31
N ALA A 791 24.40 -2.36 25.50
CA ALA A 791 25.32 -3.49 25.56
C ALA A 791 26.77 -3.10 25.20
N ASP A 792 27.71 -4.04 25.36
CA ASP A 792 29.11 -3.87 24.98
C ASP A 792 29.32 -4.28 23.51
N LEU A 793 29.67 -3.32 22.65
CA LEU A 793 29.76 -3.54 21.19
C LEU A 793 30.75 -4.65 20.82
N GLU A 794 31.91 -4.72 21.47
CA GLU A 794 32.94 -5.71 21.16
C GLU A 794 32.48 -7.12 21.54
N ALA A 795 31.79 -7.26 22.67
CA ALA A 795 31.21 -8.54 23.09
C ALA A 795 30.07 -8.99 22.15
N GLU A 796 29.17 -8.10 21.73
CA GLU A 796 28.05 -8.46 20.86
C GLU A 796 28.50 -8.76 19.42
N LEU A 797 29.46 -8.01 18.86
CA LEU A 797 30.06 -8.33 17.56
C LEU A 797 30.83 -9.65 17.58
N LEU A 798 31.51 -9.98 18.67
CA LEU A 798 32.18 -11.28 18.82
C LEU A 798 31.19 -12.45 18.90
N ILE A 799 30.01 -12.25 19.49
CA ILE A 799 28.91 -13.23 19.47
C ILE A 799 28.38 -13.39 18.04
N ALA A 800 28.16 -12.29 17.32
CA ALA A 800 27.73 -12.32 15.93
C ALA A 800 28.75 -13.03 15.01
N GLN A 801 30.07 -12.82 15.23
CA GLN A 801 31.12 -13.49 14.46
C GLN A 801 31.07 -15.00 14.69
N GLY A 802 30.90 -15.45 15.94
CA GLY A 802 30.79 -16.88 16.27
C GLY A 802 29.63 -17.55 15.55
N PHE A 803 28.46 -16.91 15.50
CA PHE A 803 27.30 -17.45 14.77
C PHE A 803 27.51 -17.44 13.26
N ALA A 804 28.13 -16.41 12.71
CA ALA A 804 28.52 -16.36 11.30
C ALA A 804 29.51 -17.47 10.92
N ASP A 805 30.54 -17.69 11.73
CA ASP A 805 31.56 -18.73 11.52
C ASP A 805 30.93 -20.13 11.58
N ASP A 806 30.09 -20.42 12.59
CA ASP A 806 29.40 -21.71 12.73
C ASP A 806 28.42 -21.97 11.57
N TYR A 807 27.72 -20.93 11.09
CA TYR A 807 26.84 -21.00 9.92
C TYR A 807 27.60 -21.33 8.63
N LEU A 808 28.66 -20.57 8.34
CA LEU A 808 29.48 -20.78 7.14
C LEU A 808 30.21 -22.13 7.18
N ALA A 809 30.62 -22.60 8.36
CA ALA A 809 31.15 -23.94 8.55
C ALA A 809 30.11 -25.03 8.22
N CYS A 810 28.86 -24.86 8.66
CA CYS A 810 27.77 -25.78 8.32
C CYS A 810 27.48 -25.83 6.81
N LEU A 811 27.41 -24.67 6.14
CA LEU A 811 27.20 -24.62 4.69
C LEU A 811 28.32 -25.33 3.91
N ALA A 812 29.56 -25.22 4.38
CA ALA A 812 30.72 -25.87 3.76
C ALA A 812 30.73 -27.41 3.88
N GLU A 813 29.91 -27.99 4.77
CA GLU A 813 29.74 -29.45 4.90
C GLU A 813 28.62 -30.03 4.01
N LEU A 814 27.84 -29.20 3.32
CA LEU A 814 26.75 -29.65 2.44
C LEU A 814 27.28 -30.27 1.12
N ASP A 815 26.65 -31.37 0.67
CA ASP A 815 27.01 -32.11 -0.56
C ASP A 815 27.00 -31.26 -1.85
N ALA A 816 26.31 -30.11 -1.82
CA ALA A 816 26.42 -29.04 -2.79
C ALA A 816 26.48 -27.71 -2.02
N PRO A 817 27.53 -26.89 -2.18
CA PRO A 817 27.57 -25.54 -1.62
C PRO A 817 26.38 -24.72 -2.11
N LEU A 818 25.79 -23.96 -1.20
CA LEU A 818 24.65 -23.10 -1.46
C LEU A 818 25.07 -21.64 -1.36
N GLU A 819 24.51 -20.80 -2.24
CA GLU A 819 24.58 -19.35 -2.07
C GLU A 819 23.90 -18.98 -0.75
N THR A 820 24.55 -18.13 0.06
CA THR A 820 24.07 -17.70 1.39
C THR A 820 22.75 -16.92 1.37
N THR A 821 22.28 -16.56 0.18
CA THR A 821 21.06 -15.81 -0.15
C THR A 821 19.91 -16.70 -0.63
N SER A 822 20.15 -18.00 -0.90
CA SER A 822 19.14 -18.89 -1.46
C SER A 822 18.09 -19.33 -0.43
N PHE A 823 16.83 -19.48 -0.86
CA PHE A 823 15.68 -19.95 -0.05
C PHE A 823 15.74 -21.46 0.27
N ASP A 824 16.92 -22.10 0.20
CA ASP A 824 17.03 -23.53 0.45
C ASP A 824 16.79 -23.85 1.95
N PRO A 825 15.91 -24.80 2.31
CA PRO A 825 15.67 -25.18 3.70
C PRO A 825 16.94 -25.55 4.50
N ARG A 826 18.02 -25.97 3.82
CA ARG A 826 19.32 -26.28 4.44
C ARG A 826 20.05 -25.04 4.94
N ASN A 827 19.88 -23.88 4.29
CA ASN A 827 20.39 -22.60 4.81
C ASN A 827 19.75 -22.29 6.16
N ARG A 828 18.42 -22.47 6.27
CA ARG A 828 17.70 -22.28 7.54
C ARG A 828 18.14 -23.27 8.63
N GLU A 829 18.37 -24.54 8.29
CA GLU A 829 18.87 -25.55 9.23
C GLU A 829 20.27 -25.21 9.76
N CYS A 830 21.18 -24.76 8.88
CA CYS A 830 22.50 -24.29 9.30
C CYS A 830 22.43 -23.04 10.19
N ALA A 831 21.56 -22.08 9.85
CA ALA A 831 21.36 -20.88 10.66
C ALA A 831 20.85 -21.23 12.08
N GLN A 832 19.82 -22.07 12.18
CA GLN A 832 19.26 -22.52 13.46
C GLN A 832 20.21 -23.41 14.27
N THR A 833 21.20 -24.02 13.62
CA THR A 833 22.28 -24.77 14.29
C THR A 833 23.31 -23.84 14.92
N ALA A 834 23.64 -22.73 14.25
CA ALA A 834 24.56 -21.71 14.76
C ALA A 834 23.90 -20.86 15.87
N ASP A 835 22.65 -20.44 15.67
CA ASP A 835 21.86 -19.66 16.62
C ASP A 835 20.44 -20.22 16.71
N ALA A 836 20.12 -20.90 17.81
CA ALA A 836 18.79 -21.49 18.03
C ALA A 836 17.66 -20.45 18.15
N THR A 837 17.96 -19.15 18.23
CA THR A 837 16.98 -18.06 18.28
C THR A 837 16.74 -17.36 16.93
N VAL A 838 17.49 -17.73 15.88
CA VAL A 838 17.29 -17.15 14.55
C VAL A 838 15.99 -17.67 13.91
N PHE A 839 15.19 -16.73 13.40
CA PHE A 839 13.84 -16.97 12.87
C PHE A 839 12.78 -17.45 13.90
N ASP A 840 13.02 -17.28 15.21
CA ASP A 840 11.95 -17.30 16.23
C ASP A 840 11.30 -15.90 16.26
N TYR A 841 10.27 -15.71 15.41
CA TYR A 841 9.40 -14.53 15.35
C TYR A 841 7.93 -14.98 15.51
#